data_AF-A0A671SW35-F1
#
_entry.id   AF-A0A671SW35-F1
#
_cell.length_a   1.000
_cell.length_b   1.000
_cell.length_c   1.000
_cell.angle_alpha   90.00
_cell.angle_beta   90.00
_cell.angle_gamma   90.00
#
_symmetry.space_group_name_H-M   'P 1'
#
loop_
_entity.id
_entity.type
_entity.pdbx_description
1 polymer ?
#
loop_
_entity_poly.entity_id
_entity_poly.type
_entity_poly.pdbx_seq_one_letter_code
_entity_poly.pdbx_strand_id
1 'polypeptide(L)'
;MEVENFVSKTLELLQGERENLSPKNLQHKGVYLLKLQIASQHTGMYGRLLVVFEPRKSIGPSVLPSNTFGPGDIIGLYQAEGQGQPSQLGSGVVTRVTQASLTVAFDDTQDCMNLDRDGLYNLMKLANDVTYRRLSRYVPLYKTLVQWDALEFSNTRLDNSQKEAVSFAISQKDVAIIHGPPGTGKTTTVVEVILQAVKQEQKVLCCAPSNVAVDNLVERLAKSKVKVLRLGHPARLLESIQKHSLDAVLAHSDNTNIISDIRKDMDKTFNEMKKARDKGQRSNLRREIRELRRELKTREETAITQILKRSDVILATNTGASDDGPLKHLPNDHFDLVVIDECAQALESSCWIALLKAHKCILAGDYKQLPPTIKSQSAASEGLSVSLMERLIKKYGDSVVRMLTTQYRMNSAIMQWASEQMYEGKLIAHTSVEKYLLRDLAGVADVEETRIPLLLIDTASCGLNEMEDTDEQSKGNQGEVDIVALHIKALTETGVQVKDIAIIALYNLQVDLLRQKLSHKHAELEIKSVDGFQGREKEAVVLSLVRSNRKGEVGFLAEDRRINVAVTRARRQLVVVCDSQTVRNHDFLKSLVDYMSEHGEVRTAFEYLEDCVAQNYIRDEKDKQINSKNAVSTKQKSKNQGKKTEQEQKKSANNKSRGLNQSNVQLYQHKNTNSHHPKPKDADQTQNKKKEIKEQLLNFLKDPNKTELQFPSTLNSHERMLVHELSEEMGLRHESQGEGKNRRITVSRPPLEPDKSVEHEQPDVTACTAAKLQDELQKGPSKSAVDLKSLHLERMCREQEKREEKKQEKLNRSICVSFIGNTKIKAGATDIAAGAMPDDDFDALINAVVKADSICGFVKCKASVLTLGQLCLYCNRQYCLSHHIPEVHGCGDKAKAQARMRISKEGVLYAGSGQKDKSIDPNKKAYLQRKLVSKLDDMASQRKTKAKDRELTF
;
A
#
# COMPACT_ATOMS: atom_id res chain seq x y z
N MET A 1 -16.91 -38.31 8.98
CA MET A 1 -17.78 -37.68 7.97
C MET A 1 -17.76 -36.14 8.06
N GLU A 2 -18.63 -35.43 8.81
CA GLU A 2 -18.62 -33.93 8.73
C GLU A 2 -17.28 -33.28 9.10
N VAL A 3 -16.72 -33.63 10.28
CA VAL A 3 -15.39 -33.14 10.74
C VAL A 3 -14.27 -33.55 9.77
N GLU A 4 -14.40 -34.72 9.16
CA GLU A 4 -13.44 -35.30 8.23
C GLU A 4 -13.45 -34.58 6.88
N ASN A 5 -14.63 -34.28 6.34
CA ASN A 5 -14.81 -33.43 5.15
C ASN A 5 -14.29 -32.01 5.39
N PHE A 6 -14.56 -31.45 6.58
CA PHE A 6 -14.02 -30.16 7.00
C PHE A 6 -12.48 -30.17 7.06
N VAL A 7 -11.88 -31.20 7.68
CA VAL A 7 -10.42 -31.36 7.73
C VAL A 7 -9.84 -31.49 6.33
N SER A 8 -10.33 -32.42 5.51
CA SER A 8 -9.82 -32.64 4.15
C SER A 8 -9.87 -31.38 3.29
N LYS A 9 -11.02 -30.68 3.24
CA LYS A 9 -11.12 -29.41 2.50
C LYS A 9 -10.17 -28.35 3.09
N THR A 10 -10.05 -28.26 4.41
CA THR A 10 -9.12 -27.31 5.06
C THR A 10 -7.65 -27.63 4.71
N LEU A 11 -7.29 -28.91 4.58
CA LEU A 11 -5.96 -29.34 4.17
C LEU A 11 -5.67 -28.99 2.71
N GLU A 12 -6.63 -29.17 1.80
CA GLU A 12 -6.52 -28.76 0.39
C GLU A 12 -6.30 -27.24 0.26
N LEU A 13 -7.12 -26.44 0.95
CA LEU A 13 -6.99 -24.97 0.98
C LEU A 13 -5.63 -24.52 1.55
N LEU A 14 -5.15 -25.18 2.61
CA LEU A 14 -3.83 -24.91 3.21
C LEU A 14 -2.65 -25.44 2.39
N GLN A 15 -2.89 -26.26 1.35
CA GLN A 15 -1.90 -26.61 0.33
C GLN A 15 -1.89 -25.56 -0.80
N GLY A 16 -3.06 -25.11 -1.26
CA GLY A 16 -3.18 -24.02 -2.25
C GLY A 16 -2.59 -22.68 -1.80
N GLU A 17 -2.46 -22.45 -0.49
CA GLU A 17 -1.78 -21.27 0.10
C GLU A 17 -0.23 -21.34 0.04
N ARG A 18 0.36 -22.49 -0.36
CA ARG A 18 1.80 -22.76 -0.25
C ARG A 18 2.60 -22.69 -1.56
N GLU A 19 1.99 -22.28 -2.68
CA GLU A 19 2.62 -22.42 -4.00
C GLU A 19 3.94 -21.64 -4.19
N ASN A 20 4.81 -22.19 -5.04
CA ASN A 20 6.24 -21.84 -5.10
C ASN A 20 6.52 -20.50 -5.82
N LEU A 21 6.85 -19.47 -5.05
CA LEU A 21 7.37 -18.19 -5.56
C LEU A 21 8.91 -18.18 -5.62
N SER A 22 9.49 -17.36 -6.50
CA SER A 22 10.94 -17.29 -6.69
C SER A 22 11.66 -16.63 -5.48
N PRO A 23 12.92 -17.01 -5.15
CA PRO A 23 13.63 -16.50 -3.97
C PRO A 23 13.79 -14.97 -3.92
N LYS A 24 13.95 -14.30 -5.06
CA LYS A 24 14.01 -12.81 -5.10
C LYS A 24 12.64 -12.20 -4.82
N ASN A 25 11.58 -12.75 -5.39
CA ASN A 25 10.22 -12.27 -5.18
C ASN A 25 9.78 -12.51 -3.73
N LEU A 26 10.22 -13.61 -3.11
CA LEU A 26 10.05 -13.88 -1.67
C LEU A 26 10.81 -12.87 -0.79
N GLN A 27 11.97 -12.36 -1.22
CA GLN A 27 12.66 -11.28 -0.49
C GLN A 27 11.93 -9.94 -0.63
N HIS A 28 11.46 -9.57 -1.83
CA HIS A 28 10.64 -8.37 -2.01
C HIS A 28 9.31 -8.44 -1.24
N LYS A 29 8.70 -9.64 -1.12
CA LYS A 29 7.54 -9.91 -0.27
C LYS A 29 7.88 -10.08 1.22
N GLY A 30 9.11 -9.80 1.63
CA GLY A 30 9.51 -9.74 3.04
C GLY A 30 9.47 -11.07 3.80
N VAL A 31 9.52 -12.21 3.11
CA VAL A 31 9.42 -13.57 3.70
C VAL A 31 10.67 -14.43 3.49
N TYR A 32 11.70 -13.89 2.82
CA TYR A 32 13.01 -14.50 2.65
C TYR A 32 14.11 -13.47 2.89
N LEU A 33 15.12 -13.82 3.69
CA LEU A 33 16.29 -12.97 3.96
C LEU A 33 17.53 -13.63 3.39
N LEU A 34 18.26 -12.91 2.53
CA LEU A 34 19.46 -13.38 1.86
C LEU A 34 20.75 -12.88 2.54
N LYS A 35 21.79 -13.73 2.54
CA LYS A 35 23.20 -13.39 2.85
C LYS A 35 23.42 -12.75 4.23
N LEU A 36 22.83 -13.33 5.27
CA LEU A 36 23.11 -12.97 6.66
C LEU A 36 24.37 -13.69 7.16
N GLN A 37 25.04 -13.09 8.14
CA GLN A 37 26.19 -13.64 8.88
C GLN A 37 25.81 -13.89 10.35
N ILE A 38 26.50 -14.78 11.06
CA ILE A 38 26.22 -15.09 12.47
C ILE A 38 27.04 -14.17 13.40
N ALA A 39 26.34 -13.32 14.15
CA ALA A 39 26.93 -12.44 15.17
C ALA A 39 27.28 -13.21 16.46
N SER A 40 26.37 -14.09 16.93
CA SER A 40 26.57 -14.87 18.16
C SER A 40 25.76 -16.18 18.18
N GLN A 41 26.17 -17.09 19.08
CA GLN A 41 25.56 -18.39 19.33
C GLN A 41 25.59 -18.66 20.85
N HIS A 42 24.47 -19.10 21.42
CA HIS A 42 24.28 -19.34 22.87
C HIS A 42 23.33 -20.53 23.09
N THR A 43 23.37 -21.18 24.26
CA THR A 43 22.31 -22.16 24.62
C THR A 43 21.16 -21.44 25.35
N GLY A 44 19.93 -21.68 24.91
CA GLY A 44 18.70 -21.14 25.49
C GLY A 44 17.85 -22.18 26.23
N MET A 45 16.60 -21.80 26.51
CA MET A 45 15.59 -22.67 27.15
C MET A 45 15.39 -23.99 26.39
N TYR A 46 15.04 -25.05 27.12
CA TYR A 46 14.90 -26.43 26.63
C TYR A 46 16.17 -27.01 25.99
N GLY A 47 17.34 -26.40 26.22
CA GLY A 47 18.61 -26.80 25.60
C GLY A 47 18.74 -26.42 24.12
N ARG A 48 17.89 -25.51 23.62
CA ARG A 48 17.89 -25.07 22.22
C ARG A 48 19.07 -24.14 21.90
N LEU A 49 19.57 -24.21 20.67
CA LEU A 49 20.65 -23.33 20.20
C LEU A 49 20.08 -21.99 19.72
N LEU A 50 20.37 -20.91 20.44
CA LEU A 50 20.04 -19.54 20.03
C LEU A 50 21.14 -18.98 19.13
N VAL A 51 20.80 -18.58 17.92
CA VAL A 51 21.70 -18.00 16.92
C VAL A 51 21.21 -16.60 16.54
N VAL A 52 22.11 -15.62 16.55
CA VAL A 52 21.84 -14.23 16.14
C VAL A 52 22.44 -13.99 14.76
N PHE A 53 21.60 -13.61 13.80
CA PHE A 53 21.97 -13.27 12.43
C PHE A 53 21.96 -11.75 12.20
N GLU A 54 22.95 -11.21 11.49
CA GLU A 54 23.08 -9.80 11.08
C GLU A 54 23.39 -9.66 9.57
N PRO A 55 23.08 -8.52 8.92
CA PRO A 55 23.51 -8.24 7.55
C PRO A 55 25.04 -8.18 7.41
N ARG A 56 25.59 -8.70 6.30
CA ARG A 56 27.03 -8.62 6.04
C ARG A 56 27.49 -7.16 5.87
N LYS A 57 28.39 -6.71 6.75
CA LYS A 57 28.90 -5.33 6.88
C LYS A 57 29.59 -4.73 5.64
N SER A 58 29.79 -5.50 4.57
CA SER A 58 30.43 -5.08 3.32
C SER A 58 29.50 -4.93 2.11
N ILE A 59 28.18 -5.12 2.28
CA ILE A 59 27.22 -5.21 1.16
C ILE A 59 26.12 -4.11 1.18
N GLY A 60 25.94 -3.39 2.29
CA GLY A 60 24.90 -2.36 2.40
C GLY A 60 24.82 -1.72 3.79
N PRO A 61 23.75 -0.95 4.09
CA PRO A 61 23.52 -0.41 5.42
C PRO A 61 23.36 -1.53 6.46
N SER A 62 23.69 -1.24 7.73
CA SER A 62 23.64 -2.18 8.86
C SER A 62 22.22 -2.47 9.38
N VAL A 63 21.26 -2.56 8.46
CA VAL A 63 19.81 -2.65 8.73
C VAL A 63 19.24 -3.78 7.87
N LEU A 64 18.39 -4.62 8.45
CA LEU A 64 17.69 -5.68 7.72
C LEU A 64 16.72 -5.06 6.69
N PRO A 65 16.58 -5.63 5.48
CA PRO A 65 15.60 -5.15 4.51
C PRO A 65 14.18 -5.29 5.05
N SER A 66 13.24 -4.49 4.52
CA SER A 66 11.82 -4.51 4.91
C SER A 66 11.26 -5.93 4.85
N ASN A 67 10.72 -6.42 5.97
CA ASN A 67 10.36 -7.83 6.11
C ASN A 67 9.19 -8.05 7.09
N THR A 68 8.67 -9.29 7.09
CA THR A 68 7.48 -9.72 7.83
C THR A 68 7.80 -10.76 8.91
N PHE A 69 9.07 -10.87 9.32
CA PHE A 69 9.48 -11.79 10.39
C PHE A 69 9.15 -11.19 11.77
N GLY A 70 8.63 -12.02 12.67
CA GLY A 70 8.34 -11.67 14.05
C GLY A 70 8.56 -12.84 15.02
N PRO A 71 8.57 -12.59 16.34
CA PRO A 71 8.69 -13.65 17.34
C PRO A 71 7.62 -14.74 17.17
N GLY A 72 8.02 -16.01 17.19
CA GLY A 72 7.16 -17.17 16.97
C GLY A 72 7.08 -17.68 15.52
N ASP A 73 7.66 -16.98 14.54
CA ASP A 73 7.75 -17.49 13.16
C ASP A 73 8.67 -18.72 13.07
N ILE A 74 8.23 -19.75 12.34
CA ILE A 74 9.09 -20.89 11.99
C ILE A 74 9.90 -20.53 10.76
N ILE A 75 11.21 -20.80 10.78
CA ILE A 75 12.13 -20.50 9.69
C ILE A 75 13.00 -21.69 9.31
N GLY A 76 13.26 -21.83 8.02
CA GLY A 76 14.24 -22.75 7.45
C GLY A 76 15.57 -22.04 7.25
N LEU A 77 16.65 -22.68 7.69
CA LEU A 77 18.02 -22.20 7.51
C LEU A 77 18.64 -22.86 6.28
N TYR A 78 19.23 -22.06 5.39
CA TYR A 78 19.86 -22.53 4.15
C TYR A 78 21.27 -21.91 4.02
N GLN A 79 22.23 -22.68 3.49
CA GLN A 79 23.55 -22.14 3.15
C GLN A 79 23.48 -21.40 1.81
N ALA A 80 24.21 -20.28 1.68
CA ALA A 80 24.16 -19.44 0.48
C ALA A 80 25.14 -19.84 -0.63
N GLU A 81 26.05 -20.78 -0.39
CA GLU A 81 27.16 -21.13 -1.29
C GLU A 81 27.23 -22.65 -1.54
N GLY A 82 26.88 -23.05 -2.77
CA GLY A 82 26.93 -24.42 -3.27
C GLY A 82 26.24 -24.54 -4.64
N GLN A 83 26.77 -25.35 -5.55
CA GLN A 83 26.22 -25.50 -6.92
C GLN A 83 25.08 -26.54 -7.01
N GLY A 84 24.21 -26.58 -6.01
CA GLY A 84 23.06 -27.51 -5.94
C GLY A 84 21.75 -26.80 -5.64
N GLN A 85 20.66 -27.57 -5.53
CA GLN A 85 19.46 -27.05 -4.86
C GLN A 85 19.81 -26.66 -3.42
N PRO A 86 19.25 -25.57 -2.86
CA PRO A 86 19.56 -25.13 -1.51
C PRO A 86 19.01 -26.13 -0.50
N SER A 87 19.90 -27.00 0.01
CA SER A 87 19.55 -27.91 1.10
C SER A 87 19.18 -27.10 2.34
N GLN A 88 18.05 -27.46 2.94
CA GLN A 88 17.68 -26.96 4.25
C GLN A 88 18.65 -27.57 5.27
N LEU A 89 19.45 -26.74 5.94
CA LEU A 89 20.34 -27.18 7.01
C LEU A 89 19.54 -27.66 8.23
N GLY A 90 18.37 -27.06 8.46
CA GLY A 90 17.45 -27.42 9.54
C GLY A 90 16.34 -26.39 9.76
N SER A 91 15.68 -26.43 10.91
CA SER A 91 14.55 -25.54 11.21
C SER A 91 14.60 -24.95 12.61
N GLY A 92 14.15 -23.70 12.74
CA GLY A 92 14.15 -22.98 14.02
C GLY A 92 12.96 -22.04 14.15
N VAL A 93 12.81 -21.46 15.34
CA VAL A 93 11.75 -20.50 15.67
C VAL A 93 12.38 -19.14 15.99
N VAL A 94 11.90 -18.08 15.34
CA VAL A 94 12.34 -16.70 15.62
C VAL A 94 11.96 -16.34 17.05
N THR A 95 12.94 -15.96 17.87
CA THR A 95 12.71 -15.52 19.25
C THR A 95 12.68 -14.00 19.37
N ARG A 96 13.48 -13.30 18.56
CA ARG A 96 13.58 -11.84 18.58
C ARG A 96 13.89 -11.30 17.20
N VAL A 97 13.28 -10.17 16.84
CA VAL A 97 13.60 -9.40 15.63
C VAL A 97 13.92 -7.97 16.06
N THR A 98 14.93 -7.37 15.46
CA THR A 98 15.28 -5.95 15.58
C THR A 98 15.49 -5.37 14.20
N GLN A 99 15.76 -4.05 14.10
CA GLN A 99 16.09 -3.43 12.81
C GLN A 99 17.44 -3.91 12.24
N ALA A 100 18.37 -4.40 13.06
CA ALA A 100 19.72 -4.76 12.63
C ALA A 100 20.05 -6.26 12.73
N SER A 101 19.27 -7.05 13.48
CA SER A 101 19.53 -8.47 13.72
C SER A 101 18.27 -9.28 14.03
N LEU A 102 18.35 -10.58 13.75
CA LEU A 102 17.27 -11.55 13.92
C LEU A 102 17.80 -12.78 14.69
N THR A 103 17.11 -13.15 15.78
CA THR A 103 17.49 -14.27 16.65
C THR A 103 16.56 -15.47 16.44
N VAL A 104 17.13 -16.66 16.29
CA VAL A 104 16.41 -17.92 16.06
C VAL A 104 16.85 -18.97 17.09
N ALA A 105 15.89 -19.73 17.63
CA ALA A 105 16.14 -20.94 18.41
C ALA A 105 16.00 -22.20 17.54
N PHE A 106 17.05 -23.00 17.44
CA PHE A 106 17.07 -24.31 16.76
C PHE A 106 17.01 -25.45 17.78
N ASP A 107 16.38 -26.58 17.42
CA ASP A 107 16.27 -27.74 18.31
C ASP A 107 17.44 -28.71 18.09
N ASP A 108 18.44 -28.64 18.99
CA ASP A 108 19.72 -29.37 18.88
C ASP A 108 19.59 -30.89 19.14
N THR A 109 18.36 -31.42 19.15
CA THR A 109 18.04 -32.85 19.28
C THR A 109 17.97 -33.59 17.94
N GLN A 110 17.87 -32.87 16.81
CA GLN A 110 17.89 -33.47 15.46
C GLN A 110 19.00 -32.90 14.57
N ASP A 111 19.24 -31.58 14.59
CA ASP A 111 19.98 -30.92 13.50
C ASP A 111 21.52 -30.90 13.65
N CYS A 112 22.09 -31.12 14.85
CA CYS A 112 23.53 -31.29 15.12
C CYS A 112 24.47 -30.26 14.43
N MET A 113 24.09 -28.99 14.52
CA MET A 113 24.52 -27.90 13.62
C MET A 113 25.93 -27.36 13.90
N ASN A 114 26.91 -27.68 13.04
CA ASN A 114 28.16 -26.91 12.93
C ASN A 114 27.92 -25.67 12.04
N LEU A 115 27.57 -24.53 12.64
CA LEU A 115 27.43 -23.24 11.93
C LEU A 115 28.68 -22.38 12.10
N ASP A 116 29.38 -22.11 11.00
CA ASP A 116 30.55 -21.22 10.97
C ASP A 116 30.15 -19.74 11.04
N ARG A 117 30.94 -18.95 11.78
CA ARG A 117 30.71 -17.49 11.94
C ARG A 117 30.89 -16.69 10.65
N ASP A 118 31.70 -17.17 9.71
CA ASP A 118 32.00 -16.49 8.45
C ASP A 118 31.16 -17.02 7.27
N GLY A 119 30.32 -18.02 7.52
CA GLY A 119 29.36 -18.55 6.54
C GLY A 119 28.25 -17.55 6.21
N LEU A 120 27.81 -17.56 4.95
CA LEU A 120 26.62 -16.83 4.51
C LEU A 120 25.38 -17.73 4.52
N TYR A 121 24.34 -17.24 5.17
CA TYR A 121 23.08 -17.96 5.39
C TYR A 121 21.88 -17.21 4.83
N ASN A 122 20.88 -17.96 4.37
CA ASN A 122 19.59 -17.45 3.96
C ASN A 122 18.51 -18.01 4.89
N LEU A 123 17.54 -17.17 5.29
CA LEU A 123 16.44 -17.55 6.17
C LEU A 123 15.11 -17.47 5.42
N MET A 124 14.33 -18.56 5.42
CA MET A 124 12.98 -18.59 4.84
C MET A 124 11.93 -18.70 5.92
N LYS A 125 10.90 -17.83 5.90
CA LYS A 125 9.70 -18.03 6.71
C LYS A 125 8.93 -19.23 6.17
N LEU A 126 8.93 -20.33 6.92
CA LEU A 126 8.26 -21.57 6.55
C LEU A 126 6.77 -21.54 6.90
N ALA A 127 5.98 -22.31 6.16
CA ALA A 127 4.63 -22.66 6.61
C ALA A 127 4.71 -23.51 7.89
N ASN A 128 3.75 -23.36 8.80
CA ASN A 128 3.76 -24.07 10.07
C ASN A 128 3.27 -25.53 9.89
N ASP A 129 4.18 -26.43 9.52
CA ASP A 129 3.91 -27.87 9.35
C ASP A 129 3.53 -28.61 10.64
N VAL A 130 3.68 -27.94 11.79
CA VAL A 130 3.19 -28.41 13.09
C VAL A 130 1.73 -28.00 13.33
N THR A 131 1.16 -27.09 12.55
CA THR A 131 -0.31 -26.88 12.47
C THR A 131 -0.95 -27.99 11.63
N TYR A 132 -0.37 -28.28 10.47
CA TYR A 132 -0.81 -29.33 9.53
C TYR A 132 -0.96 -30.71 10.21
N ARG A 133 0.08 -31.17 10.93
CA ARG A 133 0.09 -32.51 11.56
C ARG A 133 -0.86 -32.70 12.75
N ARG A 134 -1.43 -31.62 13.32
CA ARG A 134 -2.26 -31.69 14.55
C ARG A 134 -3.77 -31.68 14.27
N LEU A 135 -4.19 -31.22 13.09
CA LEU A 135 -5.60 -31.21 12.64
C LEU A 135 -6.19 -32.61 12.36
N SER A 136 -5.45 -33.69 12.58
CA SER A 136 -5.86 -35.08 12.30
C SER A 136 -6.39 -35.85 13.52
N ARG A 137 -6.47 -35.22 14.70
CA ARG A 137 -6.91 -35.85 15.96
C ARG A 137 -8.18 -35.18 16.48
N TYR A 138 -9.33 -35.83 16.30
CA TYR A 138 -10.63 -35.33 16.80
C TYR A 138 -11.49 -36.46 17.37
N VAL A 139 -12.05 -36.22 18.56
CA VAL A 139 -13.24 -36.89 19.13
C VAL A 139 -14.04 -35.81 19.87
N PRO A 140 -15.37 -35.70 19.70
CA PRO A 140 -16.19 -34.73 20.43
C PRO A 140 -16.59 -35.25 21.82
N LEU A 141 -16.63 -34.36 22.82
CA LEU A 141 -17.17 -34.62 24.17
C LEU A 141 -18.07 -33.45 24.60
N TYR A 142 -19.11 -33.75 25.40
CA TYR A 142 -20.21 -32.84 25.76
C TYR A 142 -20.58 -32.95 27.25
N LYS A 143 -21.26 -31.92 27.77
CA LYS A 143 -21.82 -31.75 29.14
C LYS A 143 -20.76 -31.40 30.20
N THR A 144 -21.07 -30.68 31.29
CA THR A 144 -22.38 -30.53 31.97
C THR A 144 -22.71 -29.08 32.38
N LEU A 145 -23.98 -28.85 32.76
CA LEU A 145 -24.52 -27.60 33.29
C LEU A 145 -23.92 -27.19 34.65
N VAL A 146 -23.77 -25.88 34.85
CA VAL A 146 -23.59 -25.19 36.15
C VAL A 146 -24.61 -24.05 36.21
N GLN A 147 -25.18 -23.78 37.39
CA GLN A 147 -26.02 -22.60 37.64
C GLN A 147 -25.17 -21.44 38.18
N TRP A 148 -25.55 -20.21 37.85
CA TRP A 148 -24.76 -19.01 38.16
C TRP A 148 -25.53 -18.06 39.07
N ASP A 149 -24.86 -17.57 40.12
CA ASP A 149 -25.33 -16.48 40.98
C ASP A 149 -25.11 -15.10 40.33
N ALA A 150 -25.59 -14.04 41.01
CA ALA A 150 -25.48 -12.67 40.54
C ALA A 150 -24.01 -12.18 40.44
N LEU A 151 -23.67 -11.53 39.33
CA LEU A 151 -22.29 -11.15 39.01
C LEU A 151 -21.87 -9.78 39.58
N GLU A 152 -20.88 -9.78 40.46
CA GLU A 152 -20.20 -8.55 40.91
C GLU A 152 -19.10 -8.15 39.91
N PHE A 153 -19.36 -7.15 39.07
CA PHE A 153 -18.38 -6.61 38.10
C PHE A 153 -17.15 -6.00 38.79
N SER A 154 -15.96 -6.40 38.35
CA SER A 154 -14.67 -5.93 38.88
C SER A 154 -14.37 -4.51 38.39
N ASN A 155 -14.68 -4.21 37.13
CA ASN A 155 -14.65 -2.87 36.57
C ASN A 155 -16.04 -2.21 36.66
N THR A 156 -16.20 -1.26 37.57
CA THR A 156 -17.45 -0.50 37.76
C THR A 156 -17.80 0.43 36.58
N ARG A 157 -16.84 0.72 35.68
CA ARG A 157 -16.99 1.66 34.56
C ARG A 157 -17.47 1.02 33.25
N LEU A 158 -17.87 -0.25 33.25
CA LEU A 158 -18.43 -0.91 32.07
C LEU A 158 -19.82 -0.34 31.72
N ASP A 159 -20.09 -0.11 30.44
CA ASP A 159 -21.44 0.24 29.97
C ASP A 159 -22.38 -0.97 29.94
N ASN A 160 -23.65 -0.71 29.62
CA ASN A 160 -24.69 -1.73 29.62
C ASN A 160 -24.47 -2.82 28.56
N SER A 161 -23.93 -2.49 27.38
CA SER A 161 -23.62 -3.48 26.34
C SER A 161 -22.44 -4.37 26.75
N GLN A 162 -21.44 -3.80 27.42
CA GLN A 162 -20.33 -4.55 27.99
C GLN A 162 -20.78 -5.46 29.15
N LYS A 163 -21.64 -4.96 30.05
CA LYS A 163 -22.22 -5.75 31.16
C LYS A 163 -23.09 -6.90 30.66
N GLU A 164 -23.93 -6.66 29.66
CA GLU A 164 -24.72 -7.72 29.03
C GLU A 164 -23.81 -8.77 28.36
N ALA A 165 -22.82 -8.35 27.56
CA ALA A 165 -21.89 -9.26 26.90
C ALA A 165 -21.08 -10.11 27.89
N VAL A 166 -20.64 -9.55 29.03
CA VAL A 166 -20.00 -10.31 30.12
C VAL A 166 -20.96 -11.34 30.71
N SER A 167 -22.16 -10.90 31.10
CA SER A 167 -23.17 -11.77 31.76
C SER A 167 -23.61 -12.90 30.84
N PHE A 168 -23.85 -12.59 29.57
CA PHE A 168 -24.16 -13.54 28.51
C PHE A 168 -23.03 -14.55 28.34
N ALA A 169 -21.78 -14.11 28.16
CA ALA A 169 -20.65 -14.99 27.91
C ALA A 169 -20.33 -15.92 29.10
N ILE A 170 -20.62 -15.50 30.34
CA ILE A 170 -20.55 -16.35 31.53
C ILE A 170 -21.72 -17.35 31.56
N SER A 171 -22.95 -16.91 31.29
CA SER A 171 -24.15 -17.77 31.27
C SER A 171 -24.13 -18.88 30.21
N GLN A 172 -23.44 -18.64 29.08
CA GLN A 172 -23.33 -19.62 28.00
C GLN A 172 -22.56 -20.87 28.42
N LYS A 173 -22.96 -22.02 27.85
CA LYS A 173 -22.39 -23.34 28.19
C LYS A 173 -21.16 -23.64 27.35
N ASP A 174 -21.34 -23.68 26.04
CA ASP A 174 -20.37 -24.26 25.11
C ASP A 174 -19.63 -23.16 24.31
N VAL A 175 -20.37 -22.18 23.77
CA VAL A 175 -19.84 -21.10 22.92
C VAL A 175 -20.50 -19.77 23.25
N ALA A 176 -19.70 -18.72 23.40
CA ALA A 176 -20.15 -17.33 23.32
C ALA A 176 -19.30 -16.53 22.34
N ILE A 177 -19.89 -15.51 21.71
CA ILE A 177 -19.23 -14.62 20.75
C ILE A 177 -19.46 -13.17 21.16
N ILE A 178 -18.37 -12.44 21.45
CA ILE A 178 -18.39 -11.00 21.73
C ILE A 178 -17.96 -10.27 20.46
N HIS A 179 -18.93 -9.73 19.74
CA HIS A 179 -18.68 -8.84 18.61
C HIS A 179 -18.34 -7.46 19.15
N GLY A 180 -17.09 -7.03 18.98
CA GLY A 180 -16.58 -5.77 19.48
C GLY A 180 -16.11 -4.83 18.37
N PRO A 181 -17.02 -4.00 17.81
CA PRO A 181 -16.70 -2.96 16.83
C PRO A 181 -15.62 -1.95 17.27
N PRO A 182 -15.08 -1.13 16.34
CA PRO A 182 -14.03 -0.16 16.64
C PRO A 182 -14.37 0.76 17.82
N GLY A 183 -13.43 0.90 18.77
CA GLY A 183 -13.59 1.77 19.93
C GLY A 183 -14.52 1.26 21.04
N THR A 184 -15.23 0.14 20.87
CA THR A 184 -16.25 -0.35 21.83
C THR A 184 -15.73 -0.98 23.12
N GLY A 185 -14.41 -0.98 23.34
CA GLY A 185 -13.82 -1.57 24.53
C GLY A 185 -13.81 -3.10 24.57
N LYS A 186 -13.89 -3.80 23.42
CA LYS A 186 -13.80 -5.27 23.28
C LYS A 186 -12.84 -5.95 24.28
N THR A 187 -11.55 -5.60 24.24
CA THR A 187 -10.50 -6.18 25.10
C THR A 187 -10.65 -5.75 26.59
N THR A 188 -11.51 -4.79 26.92
CA THR A 188 -11.93 -4.48 28.31
C THR A 188 -12.97 -5.48 28.77
N THR A 189 -13.99 -5.73 27.93
CA THR A 189 -15.05 -6.73 28.14
C THR A 189 -14.48 -8.15 28.28
N VAL A 190 -13.55 -8.52 27.38
CA VAL A 190 -12.83 -9.80 27.42
C VAL A 190 -12.04 -9.96 28.72
N VAL A 191 -11.38 -8.90 29.19
CA VAL A 191 -10.66 -8.93 30.48
C VAL A 191 -11.61 -9.11 31.65
N GLU A 192 -12.77 -8.45 31.69
CA GLU A 192 -13.76 -8.69 32.74
C GLU A 192 -14.27 -10.14 32.72
N VAL A 193 -14.60 -10.70 31.55
CA VAL A 193 -14.98 -12.13 31.41
C VAL A 193 -13.93 -13.05 32.01
N ILE A 194 -12.64 -12.82 31.73
CA ILE A 194 -11.53 -13.60 32.29
C ILE A 194 -11.44 -13.43 33.81
N LEU A 195 -11.62 -12.21 34.33
CA LEU A 195 -11.62 -11.96 35.78
C LEU A 195 -12.78 -12.66 36.50
N GLN A 196 -13.97 -12.71 35.90
CA GLN A 196 -15.13 -13.42 36.47
C GLN A 196 -14.93 -14.93 36.47
N ALA A 197 -14.42 -15.52 35.38
CA ALA A 197 -14.06 -16.94 35.36
C ALA A 197 -13.02 -17.28 36.45
N VAL A 198 -11.99 -16.44 36.62
CA VAL A 198 -10.99 -16.63 37.69
C VAL A 198 -11.56 -16.43 39.10
N LYS A 199 -12.55 -15.55 39.31
CA LYS A 199 -13.31 -15.47 40.57
C LYS A 199 -14.08 -16.76 40.88
N GLN A 200 -14.48 -17.49 39.84
CA GLN A 200 -15.17 -18.79 39.90
C GLN A 200 -14.17 -19.97 39.93
N GLU A 201 -12.92 -19.69 40.32
CA GLU A 201 -11.77 -20.61 40.41
C GLU A 201 -11.36 -21.31 39.09
N GLN A 202 -11.95 -20.91 37.96
CA GLN A 202 -11.67 -21.51 36.65
C GLN A 202 -10.27 -21.21 36.12
N LYS A 203 -9.68 -22.19 35.43
CA LYS A 203 -8.41 -22.06 34.71
C LYS A 203 -8.64 -21.66 33.26
N VAL A 204 -8.05 -20.54 32.87
CA VAL A 204 -8.36 -19.88 31.59
C VAL A 204 -7.15 -19.89 30.65
N LEU A 205 -7.36 -20.38 29.42
CA LEU A 205 -6.42 -20.28 28.31
C LEU A 205 -6.84 -19.15 27.37
N CYS A 206 -6.12 -18.03 27.38
CA CYS A 206 -6.38 -16.91 26.48
C CYS A 206 -5.44 -16.94 25.28
N CYS A 207 -6.00 -16.83 24.08
CA CYS A 207 -5.30 -16.88 22.81
C CYS A 207 -5.65 -15.69 21.92
N ALA A 208 -4.79 -15.41 20.96
CA ALA A 208 -5.04 -14.51 19.85
C ALA A 208 -4.16 -14.88 18.64
N PRO A 209 -4.52 -14.50 17.40
CA PRO A 209 -3.71 -14.80 16.22
C PRO A 209 -2.36 -14.06 16.18
N SER A 210 -2.24 -12.90 16.84
CA SER A 210 -1.02 -12.08 16.83
C SER A 210 -0.45 -11.83 18.22
N ASN A 211 0.88 -11.82 18.36
CA ASN A 211 1.55 -11.49 19.62
C ASN A 211 1.11 -10.13 20.20
N VAL A 212 0.82 -9.13 19.36
CA VAL A 212 0.41 -7.80 19.81
C VAL A 212 -0.95 -7.82 20.52
N ALA A 213 -1.88 -8.68 20.08
CA ALA A 213 -3.16 -8.89 20.74
C ALA A 213 -3.00 -9.65 22.09
N VAL A 214 -2.13 -10.67 22.13
CA VAL A 214 -1.81 -11.36 23.40
C VAL A 214 -1.14 -10.40 24.39
N ASP A 215 -0.18 -9.60 23.92
CA ASP A 215 0.53 -8.62 24.74
C ASP A 215 -0.41 -7.53 25.28
N ASN A 216 -1.43 -7.11 24.51
CA ASN A 216 -2.51 -6.22 24.98
C ASN A 216 -3.32 -6.85 26.15
N LEU A 217 -3.63 -8.15 26.08
CA LEU A 217 -4.35 -8.85 27.15
C LEU A 217 -3.48 -8.98 28.41
N VAL A 218 -2.19 -9.35 28.27
CA VAL A 218 -1.24 -9.40 29.38
C VAL A 218 -1.15 -8.06 30.10
N GLU A 219 -0.99 -6.95 29.36
CA GLU A 219 -0.85 -5.61 29.95
C GLU A 219 -2.09 -5.14 30.75
N ARG A 220 -3.28 -5.67 30.43
CA ARG A 220 -4.53 -5.37 31.13
C ARG A 220 -4.75 -6.30 32.33
N LEU A 221 -4.50 -7.60 32.17
CA LEU A 221 -4.63 -8.58 33.25
C LEU A 221 -3.55 -8.38 34.34
N ALA A 222 -2.34 -7.95 33.98
CA ALA A 222 -1.25 -7.62 34.91
C ALA A 222 -1.56 -6.45 35.86
N LYS A 223 -2.59 -5.65 35.57
CA LYS A 223 -3.09 -4.58 36.46
C LYS A 223 -4.07 -5.12 37.52
N SER A 224 -4.42 -6.40 37.44
CA SER A 224 -5.30 -7.13 38.37
C SER A 224 -4.49 -8.10 39.24
N LYS A 225 -5.03 -8.54 40.38
CA LYS A 225 -4.35 -9.43 41.34
C LYS A 225 -4.27 -10.92 40.89
N VAL A 226 -4.32 -11.20 39.59
CA VAL A 226 -4.44 -12.54 39.01
C VAL A 226 -3.07 -13.10 38.62
N LYS A 227 -2.85 -14.42 38.76
CA LYS A 227 -1.58 -15.05 38.36
C LYS A 227 -1.54 -15.27 36.86
N VAL A 228 -0.96 -14.30 36.16
CA VAL A 228 -0.87 -14.18 34.71
C VAL A 228 0.46 -14.70 34.19
N LEU A 229 0.42 -15.63 33.23
CA LEU A 229 1.60 -16.22 32.57
C LEU A 229 1.49 -16.10 31.04
N ARG A 230 2.55 -15.64 30.37
CA ARG A 230 2.65 -15.48 28.91
C ARG A 230 3.61 -16.52 28.32
N LEU A 231 3.09 -17.40 27.48
CA LEU A 231 3.87 -18.41 26.77
C LEU A 231 4.44 -17.83 25.48
N GLY A 232 5.75 -18.00 25.28
CA GLY A 232 6.49 -17.44 24.15
C GLY A 232 6.92 -15.99 24.36
N HIS A 233 7.69 -15.47 23.40
CA HIS A 233 8.37 -14.19 23.51
C HIS A 233 7.42 -13.02 23.20
N PRO A 234 7.32 -11.97 24.05
CA PRO A 234 6.56 -10.76 23.75
C PRO A 234 7.05 -10.07 22.48
N ALA A 235 6.13 -9.51 21.69
CA ALA A 235 6.47 -8.62 20.58
C ALA A 235 6.73 -7.19 21.06
N ARG A 236 6.11 -6.79 22.18
CA ARG A 236 6.40 -5.51 22.86
C ARG A 236 7.51 -5.69 23.90
N LEU A 237 8.55 -4.86 23.83
CA LEU A 237 9.64 -4.80 24.81
C LEU A 237 9.26 -4.03 26.10
N LEU A 238 7.97 -4.04 26.48
CA LEU A 238 7.50 -3.40 27.71
C LEU A 238 7.88 -4.29 28.91
N GLU A 239 8.62 -3.72 29.86
CA GLU A 239 9.12 -4.42 31.05
C GLU A 239 7.99 -5.07 31.87
N SER A 240 6.84 -4.41 31.95
CA SER A 240 5.62 -4.94 32.58
C SER A 240 5.13 -6.24 31.94
N ILE A 241 5.19 -6.36 30.61
CA ILE A 241 4.78 -7.56 29.88
C ILE A 241 5.85 -8.65 29.98
N GLN A 242 7.14 -8.27 29.92
CA GLN A 242 8.25 -9.21 30.02
C GLN A 242 8.25 -9.98 31.36
N LYS A 243 7.90 -9.34 32.47
CA LYS A 243 7.82 -9.98 33.80
C LYS A 243 6.82 -11.14 33.87
N HIS A 244 5.82 -11.17 33.00
CA HIS A 244 4.85 -12.29 32.90
C HIS A 244 5.25 -13.36 31.89
N SER A 245 6.31 -13.17 31.09
CA SER A 245 6.77 -14.20 30.15
C SER A 245 7.31 -15.42 30.88
N LEU A 246 7.05 -16.63 30.35
CA LEU A 246 7.50 -17.89 30.92
C LEU A 246 9.01 -17.88 31.22
N ASP A 247 9.81 -17.31 30.32
CA ASP A 247 11.26 -17.22 30.46
C ASP A 247 11.67 -16.31 31.64
N ALA A 248 10.96 -15.20 31.86
CA ALA A 248 11.20 -14.31 32.99
C ALA A 248 10.69 -14.91 34.32
N VAL A 249 9.51 -15.53 34.34
CA VAL A 249 8.96 -16.19 35.54
C VAL A 249 9.84 -17.37 35.95
N LEU A 250 10.36 -18.13 34.99
CA LEU A 250 11.40 -19.13 35.25
C LEU A 250 12.65 -18.48 35.83
N ALA A 251 13.16 -17.40 35.23
CA ALA A 251 14.37 -16.68 35.66
C ALA A 251 14.28 -15.97 37.03
N HIS A 252 13.10 -15.91 37.65
CA HIS A 252 12.89 -15.39 39.02
C HIS A 252 12.41 -16.45 40.02
N SER A 253 12.34 -17.73 39.63
CA SER A 253 11.91 -18.83 40.51
C SER A 253 13.04 -19.35 41.41
N ASP A 254 12.72 -19.97 42.55
CA ASP A 254 13.74 -20.42 43.52
C ASP A 254 14.69 -21.51 42.95
N ASN A 255 14.21 -22.26 41.94
CA ASN A 255 14.97 -23.28 41.21
C ASN A 255 16.04 -22.71 40.26
N THR A 256 16.10 -21.38 40.09
CA THR A 256 16.98 -20.70 39.12
C THR A 256 18.46 -20.91 39.36
N ASN A 257 18.92 -20.85 40.62
CA ASN A 257 20.34 -20.95 40.95
C ASN A 257 20.92 -22.25 40.35
N ILE A 258 20.25 -23.37 40.63
CA ILE A 258 20.57 -24.71 40.13
C ILE A 258 20.56 -24.76 38.58
N ILE A 259 19.55 -24.17 37.93
CA ILE A 259 19.47 -24.09 36.46
C ILE A 259 20.62 -23.23 35.89
N SER A 260 21.01 -22.15 36.59
CA SER A 260 22.12 -21.28 36.19
C SER A 260 23.47 -21.98 36.33
N ASP A 261 23.65 -22.83 37.33
CA ASP A 261 24.90 -23.55 37.58
C ASP A 261 25.12 -24.67 36.55
N ILE A 262 24.08 -25.45 36.23
CA ILE A 262 24.15 -26.43 35.11
C ILE A 262 24.52 -25.73 33.79
N ARG A 263 24.00 -24.52 33.54
CA ARG A 263 24.37 -23.74 32.34
C ARG A 263 25.83 -23.28 32.37
N LYS A 264 26.33 -22.79 33.51
CA LYS A 264 27.75 -22.43 33.70
C LYS A 264 28.65 -23.65 33.45
N ASP A 265 28.28 -24.82 33.95
CA ASP A 265 29.09 -26.04 33.81
C ASP A 265 29.04 -26.64 32.40
N MET A 266 27.90 -26.54 31.71
CA MET A 266 27.80 -26.82 30.29
C MET A 266 28.66 -25.86 29.45
N ASP A 267 28.70 -24.56 29.77
CA ASP A 267 29.56 -23.59 29.07
C ASP A 267 31.07 -23.83 29.37
N LYS A 268 31.44 -24.23 30.58
CA LYS A 268 32.82 -24.67 30.91
C LYS A 268 33.25 -25.87 30.06
N THR A 269 32.51 -26.96 30.16
CA THR A 269 32.79 -28.23 29.45
C THR A 269 32.76 -28.06 27.92
N PHE A 270 31.90 -27.20 27.38
CA PHE A 270 31.90 -26.84 25.95
C PHE A 270 33.14 -26.05 25.52
N ASN A 271 33.61 -25.10 26.34
CA ASN A 271 34.85 -24.36 26.08
C ASN A 271 36.10 -25.25 26.20
N GLU A 272 36.09 -26.23 27.10
CA GLU A 272 37.11 -27.27 27.20
C GLU A 272 37.07 -28.23 26.00
N MET A 273 35.89 -28.65 25.55
CA MET A 273 35.71 -29.46 24.35
C MET A 273 36.24 -28.76 23.09
N LYS A 274 36.16 -27.42 23.01
CA LYS A 274 36.78 -26.64 21.93
C LYS A 274 38.32 -26.70 21.99
N LYS A 275 38.91 -26.60 23.19
CA LYS A 275 40.37 -26.63 23.43
C LYS A 275 41.00 -28.02 23.28
N ALA A 276 40.26 -29.08 23.62
CA ALA A 276 40.76 -30.46 23.61
C ALA A 276 41.18 -30.91 22.21
N ARG A 277 42.44 -31.36 22.06
CA ARG A 277 42.99 -31.87 20.78
C ARG A 277 42.78 -33.38 20.59
N ASP A 278 42.66 -34.14 21.67
CA ASP A 278 42.45 -35.59 21.62
C ASP A 278 40.99 -35.97 21.28
N LYS A 279 40.82 -37.06 20.51
CA LYS A 279 39.50 -37.64 20.18
C LYS A 279 38.84 -38.31 21.39
N GLY A 280 39.61 -38.94 22.28
CA GLY A 280 39.08 -39.58 23.50
C GLY A 280 38.48 -38.56 24.46
N GLN A 281 39.26 -37.55 24.83
CA GLN A 281 38.81 -36.43 25.68
C GLN A 281 37.58 -35.71 25.09
N ARG A 282 37.57 -35.40 23.79
CA ARG A 282 36.40 -34.81 23.12
C ARG A 282 35.17 -35.72 23.13
N SER A 283 35.34 -37.05 23.18
CA SER A 283 34.23 -38.01 23.31
C SER A 283 33.64 -38.01 24.73
N ASN A 284 34.49 -37.95 25.75
CA ASN A 284 34.07 -37.90 27.15
C ASN A 284 33.33 -36.59 27.48
N LEU A 285 33.88 -35.43 27.10
CA LEU A 285 33.22 -34.13 27.27
C LEU A 285 31.88 -34.07 26.51
N ARG A 286 31.78 -34.73 25.34
CA ARG A 286 30.49 -34.92 24.63
C ARG A 286 29.50 -35.82 25.36
N ARG A 287 29.92 -36.72 26.25
CA ARG A 287 29.00 -37.50 27.10
C ARG A 287 28.50 -36.64 28.25
N GLU A 288 29.42 -35.96 28.94
CA GLU A 288 29.14 -35.05 30.06
C GLU A 288 28.17 -33.91 29.66
N ILE A 289 28.42 -33.22 28.55
CA ILE A 289 27.50 -32.21 27.99
C ILE A 289 26.10 -32.81 27.69
N ARG A 290 26.01 -34.07 27.25
CA ARG A 290 24.72 -34.75 27.02
C ARG A 290 24.02 -35.14 28.33
N GLU A 291 24.75 -35.39 29.41
CA GLU A 291 24.20 -35.69 30.73
C GLU A 291 23.71 -34.41 31.42
N LEU A 292 24.52 -33.36 31.45
CA LEU A 292 24.13 -32.02 31.92
C LEU A 292 22.89 -31.49 31.16
N ARG A 293 22.80 -31.70 29.84
CA ARG A 293 21.62 -31.32 29.04
C ARG A 293 20.35 -32.10 29.41
N ARG A 294 20.44 -33.38 29.79
CA ARG A 294 19.28 -34.15 30.30
C ARG A 294 18.83 -33.61 31.65
N GLU A 295 19.77 -33.37 32.56
CA GLU A 295 19.49 -32.86 33.91
C GLU A 295 18.87 -31.46 33.86
N LEU A 296 19.42 -30.57 33.02
CA LEU A 296 18.85 -29.26 32.71
C LEU A 296 17.40 -29.38 32.23
N LYS A 297 17.16 -30.23 31.22
CA LYS A 297 15.82 -30.43 30.66
C LYS A 297 14.83 -30.94 31.72
N THR A 298 15.18 -31.96 32.50
CA THR A 298 14.28 -32.51 33.53
C THR A 298 13.94 -31.47 34.62
N ARG A 299 14.92 -30.64 35.02
CA ARG A 299 14.67 -29.55 35.99
C ARG A 299 13.83 -28.42 35.38
N GLU A 300 14.11 -28.00 34.14
CA GLU A 300 13.29 -27.01 33.44
C GLU A 300 11.85 -27.50 33.25
N GLU A 301 11.63 -28.71 32.73
CA GLU A 301 10.29 -29.30 32.54
C GLU A 301 9.52 -29.42 33.88
N THR A 302 10.20 -29.73 34.99
CA THR A 302 9.60 -29.73 36.34
C THR A 302 9.19 -28.32 36.80
N ALA A 303 10.08 -27.33 36.67
CA ALA A 303 9.78 -25.95 37.05
C ALA A 303 8.65 -25.34 36.19
N ILE A 304 8.66 -25.62 34.88
CA ILE A 304 7.60 -25.25 33.94
C ILE A 304 6.27 -25.85 34.38
N THR A 305 6.23 -27.15 34.71
CA THR A 305 5.01 -27.84 35.21
C THR A 305 4.44 -27.15 36.45
N GLN A 306 5.30 -26.75 37.39
CA GLN A 306 4.89 -26.04 38.61
C GLN A 306 4.36 -24.63 38.31
N ILE A 307 5.02 -23.87 37.45
CA ILE A 307 4.61 -22.50 37.06
C ILE A 307 3.28 -22.51 36.31
N LEU A 308 3.10 -23.44 35.37
CA LEU A 308 1.84 -23.62 34.64
C LEU A 308 0.68 -23.91 35.60
N LYS A 309 0.81 -24.95 36.45
CA LYS A 309 -0.24 -25.32 37.43
C LYS A 309 -0.54 -24.24 38.47
N ARG A 310 0.44 -23.41 38.81
CA ARG A 310 0.27 -22.26 39.72
C ARG A 310 -0.39 -21.05 39.05
N SER A 311 -0.46 -20.98 37.72
CA SER A 311 -1.07 -19.87 37.01
C SER A 311 -2.61 -19.98 37.02
N ASP A 312 -3.30 -18.84 36.94
CA ASP A 312 -4.76 -18.78 36.87
C ASP A 312 -5.22 -18.46 35.44
N VAL A 313 -4.45 -17.61 34.74
CA VAL A 313 -4.63 -17.30 33.31
C VAL A 313 -3.32 -17.54 32.56
N ILE A 314 -3.37 -18.39 31.54
CA ILE A 314 -2.24 -18.66 30.64
C ILE A 314 -2.54 -18.02 29.29
N LEU A 315 -1.59 -17.23 28.77
CA LEU A 315 -1.74 -16.45 27.54
C LEU A 315 -0.73 -16.88 26.47
N ALA A 316 -1.22 -17.19 25.27
CA ALA A 316 -0.40 -17.63 24.15
C ALA A 316 -0.91 -17.04 22.83
N THR A 317 -0.15 -17.17 21.74
CA THR A 317 -0.76 -17.10 20.40
C THR A 317 -1.50 -18.41 20.12
N ASN A 318 -2.45 -18.40 19.18
CA ASN A 318 -3.15 -19.61 18.73
C ASN A 318 -2.18 -20.78 18.43
N THR A 319 -1.04 -20.49 17.79
CA THR A 319 0.01 -21.49 17.48
C THR A 319 0.91 -21.83 18.68
N GLY A 320 1.10 -20.90 19.63
CA GLY A 320 1.86 -21.11 20.86
C GLY A 320 1.12 -21.99 21.89
N ALA A 321 -0.21 -22.05 21.81
CA ALA A 321 -1.08 -22.87 22.64
C ALA A 321 -1.07 -24.38 22.27
N SER A 322 0.04 -24.91 21.77
CA SER A 322 0.07 -26.23 21.13
C SER A 322 0.82 -27.32 21.91
N ASP A 323 0.49 -28.58 21.60
CA ASP A 323 0.92 -29.81 22.29
C ASP A 323 2.41 -30.13 22.26
N ASP A 324 3.21 -29.47 21.43
CA ASP A 324 4.69 -29.60 21.46
C ASP A 324 5.35 -28.46 22.26
N GLY A 325 4.56 -27.45 22.65
CA GLY A 325 4.95 -26.31 23.46
C GLY A 325 4.84 -26.57 24.97
N PRO A 326 4.82 -25.51 25.81
CA PRO A 326 4.80 -25.65 27.27
C PRO A 326 3.55 -26.38 27.80
N LEU A 327 2.40 -26.26 27.10
CA LEU A 327 1.13 -26.84 27.55
C LEU A 327 1.14 -28.38 27.64
N LYS A 328 2.11 -29.06 27.00
CA LYS A 328 2.29 -30.53 27.10
C LYS A 328 2.56 -31.06 28.51
N HIS A 329 2.93 -30.16 29.43
CA HIS A 329 3.20 -30.46 30.83
C HIS A 329 1.95 -30.38 31.73
N LEU A 330 0.79 -30.06 31.14
CA LEU A 330 -0.52 -30.05 31.79
C LEU A 330 -1.34 -31.26 31.30
N PRO A 331 -2.30 -31.76 32.11
CA PRO A 331 -3.30 -32.70 31.61
C PRO A 331 -4.18 -32.03 30.54
N ASN A 332 -4.86 -32.83 29.71
CA ASN A 332 -5.72 -32.30 28.64
C ASN A 332 -6.83 -31.41 29.21
N ASP A 333 -7.50 -31.88 30.26
CA ASP A 333 -8.66 -31.25 30.90
C ASP A 333 -8.22 -30.25 32.00
N HIS A 334 -7.17 -29.45 31.72
CA HIS A 334 -6.65 -28.46 32.66
C HIS A 334 -7.36 -27.10 32.63
N PHE A 335 -8.02 -26.76 31.52
CA PHE A 335 -8.68 -25.47 31.35
C PHE A 335 -10.18 -25.66 31.23
N ASP A 336 -10.94 -24.91 32.03
CA ASP A 336 -12.40 -24.88 31.95
C ASP A 336 -12.88 -23.98 30.80
N LEU A 337 -12.08 -22.96 30.46
CA LEU A 337 -12.41 -21.90 29.52
C LEU A 337 -11.26 -21.56 28.57
N VAL A 338 -11.55 -21.58 27.26
CA VAL A 338 -10.69 -20.99 26.21
C VAL A 338 -11.27 -19.65 25.76
N VAL A 339 -10.44 -18.61 25.71
CA VAL A 339 -10.81 -17.28 25.19
C VAL A 339 -9.95 -16.98 23.96
N ILE A 340 -10.54 -16.55 22.84
CA ILE A 340 -9.80 -16.15 21.64
C ILE A 340 -10.15 -14.70 21.28
N ASP A 341 -9.26 -13.74 21.57
CA ASP A 341 -9.41 -12.35 21.11
C ASP A 341 -8.86 -12.19 19.67
N GLU A 342 -9.40 -11.20 18.96
CA GLU A 342 -9.23 -11.01 17.51
C GLU A 342 -9.51 -12.27 16.66
N CYS A 343 -10.44 -13.14 17.09
CA CYS A 343 -10.80 -14.39 16.41
C CYS A 343 -11.27 -14.18 14.95
N ALA A 344 -11.80 -13.01 14.61
CA ALA A 344 -12.19 -12.66 13.23
C ALA A 344 -11.00 -12.56 12.26
N GLN A 345 -9.80 -12.24 12.76
CA GLN A 345 -8.54 -12.16 11.99
C GLN A 345 -7.77 -13.49 12.00
N ALA A 346 -8.29 -14.52 12.69
CA ALA A 346 -7.67 -15.82 12.79
C ALA A 346 -8.22 -16.80 11.75
N LEU A 347 -7.32 -17.49 11.02
CA LEU A 347 -7.69 -18.68 10.24
C LEU A 347 -8.35 -19.69 11.18
N GLU A 348 -9.49 -20.26 10.79
CA GLU A 348 -10.23 -21.22 11.64
C GLU A 348 -9.35 -22.40 12.09
N SER A 349 -8.51 -22.92 11.18
CA SER A 349 -7.52 -23.97 11.46
C SER A 349 -6.53 -23.62 12.58
N SER A 350 -6.28 -22.33 12.85
CA SER A 350 -5.46 -21.89 13.98
C SER A 350 -6.24 -21.86 15.30
N CYS A 351 -7.53 -21.51 15.28
CA CYS A 351 -8.37 -21.46 16.48
C CYS A 351 -8.53 -22.86 17.10
N TRP A 352 -8.68 -23.89 16.25
CA TRP A 352 -8.78 -25.29 16.69
C TRP A 352 -7.60 -25.80 17.52
N ILE A 353 -6.41 -25.18 17.44
CA ILE A 353 -5.26 -25.50 18.31
C ILE A 353 -5.59 -25.21 19.78
N ALA A 354 -6.25 -24.07 20.05
CA ALA A 354 -6.60 -23.65 21.40
C ALA A 354 -7.96 -24.23 21.86
N LEU A 355 -8.94 -24.33 20.97
CA LEU A 355 -10.30 -24.77 21.32
C LEU A 355 -10.36 -26.20 21.85
N LEU A 356 -9.42 -27.07 21.47
CA LEU A 356 -9.33 -28.44 21.97
C LEU A 356 -8.74 -28.56 23.39
N LYS A 357 -8.61 -27.45 24.14
CA LYS A 357 -8.08 -27.39 25.51
C LYS A 357 -9.12 -27.13 26.61
N ALA A 358 -10.36 -26.82 26.25
CA ALA A 358 -11.46 -26.62 27.19
C ALA A 358 -12.80 -27.02 26.58
N HIS A 359 -13.79 -27.30 27.42
CA HIS A 359 -15.16 -27.59 26.98
C HIS A 359 -15.94 -26.33 26.59
N LYS A 360 -15.62 -25.18 27.19
CA LYS A 360 -16.25 -23.88 26.91
C LYS A 360 -15.30 -22.95 26.17
N CYS A 361 -15.81 -22.23 25.18
CA CYS A 361 -15.06 -21.20 24.46
C CYS A 361 -15.79 -19.85 24.37
N ILE A 362 -15.00 -18.77 24.38
CA ILE A 362 -15.47 -17.40 24.20
C ILE A 362 -14.63 -16.74 23.09
N LEU A 363 -15.27 -16.43 21.97
CA LEU A 363 -14.62 -15.82 20.80
C LEU A 363 -14.90 -14.31 20.80
N ALA A 364 -13.86 -13.49 20.77
CA ALA A 364 -13.97 -12.04 20.64
C ALA A 364 -13.31 -11.55 19.36
N GLY A 365 -13.92 -10.57 18.70
CA GLY A 365 -13.36 -10.00 17.47
C GLY A 365 -14.34 -9.06 16.77
N ASP A 366 -14.09 -8.81 15.48
CA ASP A 366 -15.01 -8.09 14.62
C ASP A 366 -14.88 -8.58 13.17
N TYR A 367 -15.92 -9.25 12.67
CA TYR A 367 -15.98 -9.81 11.32
C TYR A 367 -16.31 -8.77 10.24
N LYS A 368 -16.63 -7.52 10.62
CA LYS A 368 -16.76 -6.37 9.70
C LYS A 368 -15.41 -5.63 9.51
N GLN A 369 -14.37 -5.98 10.29
CA GLN A 369 -12.98 -5.56 10.07
C GLN A 369 -12.22 -6.65 9.28
N LEU A 370 -10.91 -6.44 9.02
CA LEU A 370 -10.09 -7.29 8.15
C LEU A 370 -10.19 -8.81 8.48
N PRO A 371 -10.38 -9.67 7.45
CA PRO A 371 -10.35 -11.13 7.60
C PRO A 371 -8.90 -11.65 7.77
N PRO A 372 -8.69 -12.97 7.95
CA PRO A 372 -7.35 -13.54 7.98
C PRO A 372 -6.61 -13.29 6.64
N THR A 373 -5.37 -12.80 6.71
CA THR A 373 -4.56 -12.51 5.52
C THR A 373 -4.16 -13.80 4.80
N ILE A 374 -4.54 -13.93 3.53
CA ILE A 374 -4.32 -15.10 2.68
C ILE A 374 -3.66 -14.63 1.37
N LYS A 375 -2.71 -15.40 0.84
CA LYS A 375 -1.94 -15.04 -0.37
C LYS A 375 -2.54 -15.65 -1.63
N SER A 376 -3.16 -16.81 -1.51
CA SER A 376 -3.76 -17.56 -2.61
C SER A 376 -5.23 -17.17 -2.79
N GLN A 377 -5.51 -16.41 -3.85
CA GLN A 377 -6.85 -15.87 -4.11
C GLN A 377 -7.89 -16.97 -4.38
N SER A 378 -7.48 -18.12 -4.94
CA SER A 378 -8.33 -19.31 -5.08
C SER A 378 -8.74 -19.84 -3.70
N ALA A 379 -7.77 -20.15 -2.83
CA ALA A 379 -8.05 -20.63 -1.48
C ALA A 379 -8.90 -19.63 -0.66
N ALA A 380 -8.64 -18.33 -0.81
CA ALA A 380 -9.46 -17.28 -0.21
C ALA A 380 -10.92 -17.34 -0.68
N SER A 381 -11.16 -17.52 -1.99
CA SER A 381 -12.49 -17.60 -2.60
C SER A 381 -13.24 -18.90 -2.30
N GLU A 382 -12.54 -20.01 -2.14
CA GLU A 382 -13.11 -21.33 -1.81
C GLU A 382 -13.48 -21.47 -0.33
N GLY A 383 -13.11 -20.49 0.50
CA GLY A 383 -13.63 -20.31 1.86
C GLY A 383 -12.58 -20.14 2.95
N LEU A 384 -11.27 -20.19 2.66
CA LEU A 384 -10.21 -20.04 3.67
C LEU A 384 -10.25 -18.67 4.38
N SER A 385 -10.81 -17.66 3.71
CA SER A 385 -11.03 -16.30 4.20
C SER A 385 -12.11 -16.17 5.28
N VAL A 386 -12.99 -17.17 5.43
CA VAL A 386 -14.05 -17.15 6.42
C VAL A 386 -13.49 -17.60 7.77
N SER A 387 -13.38 -16.66 8.72
CA SER A 387 -12.97 -16.98 10.08
C SER A 387 -14.02 -17.82 10.81
N LEU A 388 -13.59 -18.57 11.83
CA LEU A 388 -14.48 -19.34 12.71
C LEU A 388 -15.60 -18.47 13.28
N MET A 389 -15.25 -17.26 13.73
CA MET A 389 -16.19 -16.28 14.26
C MET A 389 -17.25 -15.91 13.22
N GLU A 390 -16.85 -15.57 11.99
CA GLU A 390 -17.80 -15.23 10.92
C GLU A 390 -18.70 -16.42 10.55
N ARG A 391 -18.15 -17.63 10.49
CA ARG A 391 -18.91 -18.86 10.20
C ARG A 391 -19.96 -19.17 11.27
N LEU A 392 -19.62 -18.97 12.55
CA LEU A 392 -20.54 -19.21 13.66
C LEU A 392 -21.61 -18.12 13.77
N ILE A 393 -21.25 -16.84 13.57
CA ILE A 393 -22.21 -15.73 13.53
C ILE A 393 -23.27 -15.98 12.45
N LYS A 394 -22.86 -16.33 11.22
CA LYS A 394 -23.79 -16.64 10.12
C LYS A 394 -24.67 -17.88 10.36
N LYS A 395 -24.24 -18.83 11.20
CA LYS A 395 -24.98 -20.08 11.47
C LYS A 395 -25.95 -19.96 12.67
N TYR A 396 -25.60 -19.17 13.68
CA TYR A 396 -26.29 -19.17 14.98
C TYR A 396 -26.85 -17.80 15.42
N GLY A 397 -26.35 -16.68 14.86
CA GLY A 397 -26.83 -15.33 15.19
C GLY A 397 -26.86 -15.03 16.70
N ASP A 398 -27.86 -14.25 17.12
CA ASP A 398 -28.02 -13.74 18.49
C ASP A 398 -28.19 -14.81 19.58
N SER A 399 -28.30 -16.09 19.20
CA SER A 399 -28.28 -17.20 20.18
C SER A 399 -26.90 -17.42 20.82
N VAL A 400 -25.82 -17.05 20.11
CA VAL A 400 -24.43 -17.13 20.60
C VAL A 400 -23.68 -15.80 20.55
N VAL A 401 -24.26 -14.74 19.97
CA VAL A 401 -23.58 -13.45 19.75
C VAL A 401 -24.12 -12.36 20.67
N ARG A 402 -23.22 -11.53 21.22
CA ARG A 402 -23.55 -10.18 21.72
C ARG A 402 -22.62 -9.14 21.12
N MET A 403 -23.21 -8.02 20.68
CA MET A 403 -22.51 -6.91 20.05
C MET A 403 -22.38 -5.74 21.03
N LEU A 404 -21.17 -5.20 21.16
CA LEU A 404 -20.91 -3.98 21.92
C LEU A 404 -21.31 -2.75 21.08
N THR A 405 -22.05 -1.81 21.67
CA THR A 405 -22.66 -0.69 20.94
C THR A 405 -22.04 0.67 21.28
N THR A 406 -21.64 0.89 22.53
CA THR A 406 -21.06 2.17 22.97
C THR A 406 -19.58 2.23 22.61
N GLN A 407 -19.15 3.25 21.85
CA GLN A 407 -17.76 3.42 21.41
C GLN A 407 -17.09 4.67 22.02
N TYR A 408 -15.79 4.53 22.31
CA TYR A 408 -14.96 5.48 23.07
C TYR A 408 -13.75 5.98 22.27
N ARG A 409 -13.81 5.93 20.94
CA ARG A 409 -12.69 6.27 20.04
C ARG A 409 -12.97 7.48 19.14
N MET A 410 -14.14 7.55 18.53
CA MET A 410 -14.41 8.39 17.36
C MET A 410 -15.37 9.53 17.71
N ASN A 411 -15.13 10.71 17.13
CA ASN A 411 -16.13 11.75 16.95
C ASN A 411 -17.40 11.16 16.28
N SER A 412 -18.59 11.67 16.64
CA SER A 412 -19.86 11.11 16.15
C SER A 412 -19.97 11.11 14.62
N ALA A 413 -19.45 12.13 13.93
CA ALA A 413 -19.45 12.22 12.47
C ALA A 413 -18.55 11.15 11.81
N ILE A 414 -17.42 10.81 12.43
CA ILE A 414 -16.54 9.73 11.95
C ILE A 414 -17.18 8.36 12.23
N MET A 415 -17.86 8.22 13.37
CA MET A 415 -18.54 6.99 13.77
C MET A 415 -19.75 6.69 12.88
N GLN A 416 -20.58 7.68 12.57
CA GLN A 416 -21.91 7.48 12.01
C GLN A 416 -21.86 6.76 10.65
N TRP A 417 -21.03 7.20 9.70
CA TRP A 417 -20.86 6.51 8.42
C TRP A 417 -20.49 5.03 8.61
N ALA A 418 -19.53 4.73 9.50
CA ALA A 418 -19.15 3.34 9.77
C ALA A 418 -20.31 2.57 10.43
N SER A 419 -21.02 3.20 11.37
CA SER A 419 -22.19 2.65 12.05
C SER A 419 -23.25 2.21 11.05
N GLU A 420 -23.63 3.09 10.12
CA GLU A 420 -24.66 2.84 9.12
C GLU A 420 -24.22 1.78 8.10
N GLN A 421 -23.04 1.96 7.46
CA GLN A 421 -22.60 1.10 6.36
C GLN A 421 -22.13 -0.30 6.81
N MET A 422 -21.61 -0.45 8.03
CA MET A 422 -21.04 -1.72 8.51
C MET A 422 -21.76 -2.33 9.72
N TYR A 423 -22.47 -1.56 10.53
CA TYR A 423 -22.98 -2.00 11.84
C TYR A 423 -24.47 -1.71 12.05
N GLU A 424 -25.24 -1.53 10.96
CA GLU A 424 -26.70 -1.39 10.97
C GLU A 424 -27.21 -0.21 11.83
N GLY A 425 -26.41 0.86 11.94
CA GLY A 425 -26.70 2.05 12.75
C GLY A 425 -26.53 1.85 14.27
N LYS A 426 -26.08 0.68 14.73
CA LYS A 426 -26.10 0.26 16.14
C LYS A 426 -24.97 0.85 17.01
N LEU A 427 -24.01 1.59 16.45
CA LEU A 427 -22.94 2.22 17.23
C LEU A 427 -23.39 3.57 17.81
N ILE A 428 -23.06 3.80 19.08
CA ILE A 428 -23.39 5.01 19.84
C ILE A 428 -22.09 5.63 20.36
N ALA A 429 -21.88 6.92 20.11
CA ALA A 429 -20.70 7.63 20.61
C ALA A 429 -20.86 7.92 22.10
N HIS A 430 -19.86 7.56 22.91
CA HIS A 430 -19.83 7.98 24.31
C HIS A 430 -19.65 9.51 24.39
N THR A 431 -20.28 10.16 25.36
CA THR A 431 -20.28 11.64 25.51
C THR A 431 -18.88 12.25 25.64
N SER A 432 -17.88 11.48 26.08
CA SER A 432 -16.47 11.90 26.14
C SER A 432 -15.73 11.95 24.80
N VAL A 433 -16.34 11.44 23.72
CA VAL A 433 -15.77 11.46 22.35
C VAL A 433 -16.71 12.03 21.30
N GLU A 434 -18.03 12.03 21.56
CA GLU A 434 -19.09 12.48 20.64
C GLU A 434 -18.74 13.74 19.84
N LYS A 435 -18.27 14.81 20.50
CA LYS A 435 -18.12 16.16 19.90
C LYS A 435 -16.69 16.69 19.86
N TYR A 436 -15.69 15.86 20.15
CA TYR A 436 -14.31 16.35 20.31
C TYR A 436 -13.54 16.51 18.99
N LEU A 437 -12.62 17.47 18.96
CA LEU A 437 -11.96 18.02 17.77
C LEU A 437 -10.46 18.24 18.06
N LEU A 438 -9.63 18.43 17.03
CA LEU A 438 -8.18 18.57 17.22
C LEU A 438 -7.79 19.78 18.07
N ARG A 439 -8.55 20.87 17.99
CA ARG A 439 -8.35 22.07 18.81
C ARG A 439 -8.46 21.84 20.33
N ASP A 440 -9.12 20.78 20.78
CA ASP A 440 -9.25 20.49 22.23
C ASP A 440 -8.03 19.71 22.76
N LEU A 441 -6.99 19.52 21.95
CA LEU A 441 -5.68 19.01 22.36
C LEU A 441 -4.81 20.15 22.91
N ALA A 442 -4.11 19.89 24.02
CA ALA A 442 -3.26 20.89 24.66
C ALA A 442 -2.12 21.34 23.73
N GLY A 443 -2.11 22.64 23.40
CA GLY A 443 -1.10 23.26 22.53
C GLY A 443 -1.49 23.37 21.04
N VAL A 444 -2.70 22.96 20.65
CA VAL A 444 -3.22 23.13 19.29
C VAL A 444 -3.98 24.46 19.15
N ALA A 445 -3.77 25.18 18.05
CA ALA A 445 -4.45 26.43 17.74
C ALA A 445 -5.85 26.19 17.12
N ASP A 446 -6.87 26.94 17.57
CA ASP A 446 -8.26 26.84 17.08
C ASP A 446 -8.46 27.50 15.70
N VAL A 447 -7.98 26.82 14.66
CA VAL A 447 -8.13 27.20 13.23
C VAL A 447 -9.05 26.23 12.47
N GLU A 448 -9.37 26.55 11.21
CA GLU A 448 -10.29 25.79 10.35
C GLU A 448 -9.94 24.30 10.27
N GLU A 449 -8.67 23.97 9.97
CA GLU A 449 -8.15 22.59 9.91
C GLU A 449 -8.33 21.80 11.22
N THR A 450 -8.50 22.48 12.37
CA THR A 450 -8.60 21.85 13.69
C THR A 450 -10.02 21.77 14.25
N ARG A 451 -10.96 22.43 13.56
CA ARG A 451 -12.40 22.50 13.89
C ARG A 451 -13.24 21.45 13.17
N ILE A 452 -12.70 20.82 12.13
CA ILE A 452 -13.42 19.86 11.26
C ILE A 452 -13.06 18.40 11.59
N PRO A 453 -14.05 17.51 11.84
CA PRO A 453 -13.79 16.09 12.08
C PRO A 453 -13.66 15.27 10.79
N LEU A 454 -14.13 15.81 9.67
CA LEU A 454 -14.13 15.19 8.34
C LEU A 454 -13.64 16.22 7.31
N LEU A 455 -12.61 15.84 6.54
CA LEU A 455 -12.09 16.63 5.43
C LEU A 455 -11.86 15.73 4.21
N LEU A 456 -12.53 16.04 3.10
CA LEU A 456 -12.30 15.42 1.79
C LEU A 456 -11.42 16.35 0.95
N ILE A 457 -10.31 15.85 0.43
CA ILE A 457 -9.46 16.57 -0.53
C ILE A 457 -9.55 15.85 -1.89
N ASP A 458 -10.39 16.39 -2.78
CA ASP A 458 -10.68 15.77 -4.08
C ASP A 458 -9.61 16.12 -5.12
N THR A 459 -9.01 15.08 -5.70
CA THR A 459 -8.00 15.17 -6.77
C THR A 459 -8.60 15.00 -8.18
N ALA A 460 -9.91 14.78 -8.28
CA ALA A 460 -10.63 14.68 -9.55
C ALA A 460 -10.37 15.90 -10.46
N SER A 461 -10.29 15.66 -11.77
CA SER A 461 -9.95 16.67 -12.79
C SER A 461 -8.59 17.39 -12.63
N CYS A 462 -7.81 17.17 -11.56
CA CYS A 462 -6.56 17.86 -11.30
C CYS A 462 -5.34 17.26 -12.03
N GLY A 463 -5.54 16.17 -12.78
CA GLY A 463 -4.48 15.48 -13.54
C GLY A 463 -3.56 14.58 -12.69
N LEU A 464 -3.88 14.38 -11.41
CA LEU A 464 -3.10 13.62 -10.44
C LEU A 464 -3.38 12.11 -10.56
N ASN A 465 -3.05 11.54 -11.72
CA ASN A 465 -3.29 10.14 -12.06
C ASN A 465 -2.39 9.17 -11.27
N GLU A 466 -2.82 7.90 -11.15
CA GLU A 466 -1.97 6.83 -10.63
C GLU A 466 -0.78 6.51 -11.55
N MET A 467 0.33 6.02 -10.99
CA MET A 467 1.52 5.66 -11.76
C MET A 467 1.37 4.33 -12.51
N GLU A 468 1.83 4.31 -13.77
CA GLU A 468 1.90 3.12 -14.62
C GLU A 468 3.20 2.33 -14.39
N ASP A 469 3.44 1.92 -13.14
CA ASP A 469 4.60 1.10 -12.77
C ASP A 469 4.46 -0.37 -13.21
N THR A 470 5.60 -1.05 -13.39
CA THR A 470 5.66 -2.43 -13.91
C THR A 470 5.26 -3.53 -12.91
N ASP A 471 4.94 -3.18 -11.66
CA ASP A 471 4.53 -4.14 -10.63
C ASP A 471 2.99 -4.10 -10.48
N GLU A 472 2.31 -4.99 -11.18
CA GLU A 472 0.84 -5.08 -11.21
C GLU A 472 0.20 -5.25 -9.81
N GLN A 473 0.99 -5.63 -8.78
CA GLN A 473 0.51 -5.86 -7.42
C GLN A 473 0.52 -4.61 -6.53
N SER A 474 0.96 -3.44 -7.02
CA SER A 474 0.89 -2.20 -6.25
C SER A 474 0.69 -0.93 -7.08
N LYS A 475 0.29 0.15 -6.40
CA LYS A 475 0.02 1.46 -7.00
C LYS A 475 0.57 2.59 -6.12
N GLY A 476 0.91 3.69 -6.78
CA GLY A 476 1.33 4.94 -6.16
C GLY A 476 0.78 6.13 -6.95
N ASN A 477 0.68 7.28 -6.29
CA ASN A 477 0.17 8.53 -6.84
C ASN A 477 0.94 9.69 -6.20
N GLN A 478 1.89 10.26 -6.94
CA GLN A 478 2.77 11.32 -6.45
C GLN A 478 1.99 12.61 -6.10
N GLY A 479 0.87 12.89 -6.79
CA GLY A 479 0.02 14.04 -6.49
C GLY A 479 -0.62 13.94 -5.11
N GLU A 480 -1.14 12.76 -4.76
CA GLU A 480 -1.63 12.51 -3.39
C GLU A 480 -0.50 12.60 -2.34
N VAL A 481 0.70 12.08 -2.64
CA VAL A 481 1.88 12.22 -1.76
C VAL A 481 2.23 13.69 -1.52
N ASP A 482 2.02 14.53 -2.52
CA ASP A 482 2.33 15.96 -2.45
C ASP A 482 1.30 16.74 -1.62
N ILE A 483 0.00 16.47 -1.83
CA ILE A 483 -1.11 17.02 -1.03
C ILE A 483 -1.01 16.59 0.42
N VAL A 484 -0.82 15.29 0.68
CA VAL A 484 -0.69 14.76 2.05
C VAL A 484 0.49 15.42 2.77
N ALA A 485 1.62 15.63 2.09
CA ALA A 485 2.77 16.31 2.69
C ALA A 485 2.49 17.79 3.05
N LEU A 486 1.63 18.49 2.30
CA LEU A 486 1.22 19.86 2.61
C LEU A 486 0.20 19.90 3.75
N HIS A 487 -0.77 19.00 3.77
CA HIS A 487 -1.76 18.93 4.85
C HIS A 487 -1.13 18.54 6.19
N ILE A 488 -0.20 17.58 6.20
CA ILE A 488 0.58 17.22 7.39
C ILE A 488 1.40 18.40 7.90
N LYS A 489 2.01 19.20 7.00
CA LYS A 489 2.70 20.44 7.37
C LYS A 489 1.74 21.40 8.09
N ALA A 490 0.56 21.66 7.53
CA ALA A 490 -0.45 22.53 8.14
C ALA A 490 -0.85 22.06 9.55
N LEU A 491 -1.14 20.77 9.75
CA LEU A 491 -1.44 20.22 11.08
C LEU A 491 -0.28 20.39 12.07
N THR A 492 0.98 20.23 11.63
CA THR A 492 2.13 20.45 12.52
C THR A 492 2.39 21.93 12.83
N GLU A 493 2.08 22.85 11.90
CA GLU A 493 2.20 24.30 12.11
C GLU A 493 1.11 24.85 13.03
N THR A 494 -0.04 24.19 13.16
CA THR A 494 -1.09 24.52 14.16
C THR A 494 -0.84 23.90 15.54
N GLY A 495 0.25 23.14 15.71
CA GLY A 495 0.67 22.56 16.99
C GLY A 495 0.28 21.10 17.22
N VAL A 496 -0.36 20.43 16.24
CA VAL A 496 -0.66 18.99 16.37
C VAL A 496 0.64 18.19 16.34
N GLN A 497 0.86 17.40 17.39
CA GLN A 497 2.09 16.63 17.58
C GLN A 497 2.20 15.51 16.54
N VAL A 498 3.38 15.38 15.92
CA VAL A 498 3.66 14.39 14.86
C VAL A 498 3.27 12.96 15.26
N LYS A 499 3.56 12.57 16.51
CA LYS A 499 3.24 11.26 17.09
C LYS A 499 1.74 10.94 17.15
N ASP A 500 0.88 11.96 17.17
CA ASP A 500 -0.57 11.87 17.36
C ASP A 500 -1.31 11.86 16.00
N ILE A 501 -0.56 11.90 14.90
CA ILE A 501 -1.02 11.78 13.51
C ILE A 501 -0.60 10.40 12.95
N ALA A 502 -1.34 9.87 11.98
CA ALA A 502 -0.86 8.82 11.07
C ALA A 502 -1.30 9.05 9.63
N ILE A 503 -0.54 8.47 8.69
CA ILE A 503 -0.91 8.36 7.29
C ILE A 503 -1.12 6.90 6.95
N ILE A 504 -2.27 6.59 6.36
CA ILE A 504 -2.62 5.24 5.94
C ILE A 504 -2.91 5.25 4.43
N ALA A 505 -2.23 4.40 3.68
CA ALA A 505 -2.49 4.19 2.26
C ALA A 505 -2.84 2.73 1.98
N LEU A 506 -3.72 2.46 1.01
CA LEU A 506 -4.14 1.09 0.70
C LEU A 506 -3.12 0.30 -0.14
N TYR A 507 -2.06 0.94 -0.64
CA TYR A 507 -1.02 0.32 -1.46
C TYR A 507 0.38 0.53 -0.88
N ASN A 508 1.20 -0.53 -0.87
CA ASN A 508 2.55 -0.49 -0.28
C ASN A 508 3.49 0.46 -1.02
N LEU A 509 3.39 0.56 -2.35
CA LEU A 509 4.18 1.53 -3.13
C LEU A 509 3.89 2.98 -2.68
N GLN A 510 2.62 3.35 -2.48
CA GLN A 510 2.26 4.65 -1.92
C GLN A 510 2.82 4.87 -0.51
N VAL A 511 2.77 3.85 0.35
CA VAL A 511 3.35 3.91 1.71
C VAL A 511 4.85 4.22 1.66
N ASP A 512 5.59 3.64 0.71
CA ASP A 512 7.03 3.86 0.58
C ASP A 512 7.37 5.20 -0.09
N LEU A 513 6.56 5.70 -1.03
CA LEU A 513 6.67 7.09 -1.54
C LEU A 513 6.44 8.13 -0.42
N LEU A 514 5.38 7.94 0.38
CA LEU A 514 5.07 8.80 1.53
C LEU A 514 6.23 8.81 2.53
N ARG A 515 6.81 7.65 2.84
CA ARG A 515 8.01 7.53 3.68
C ARG A 515 9.22 8.26 3.10
N GLN A 516 9.48 8.10 1.80
CA GLN A 516 10.60 8.79 1.14
C GLN A 516 10.47 10.31 1.23
N LYS A 517 9.25 10.86 1.12
CA LYS A 517 9.02 12.31 1.22
C LYS A 517 8.99 12.86 2.65
N LEU A 518 8.48 12.09 3.62
CA LEU A 518 8.14 12.60 4.97
C LEU A 518 9.02 12.07 6.11
N SER A 519 9.54 10.85 6.07
CA SER A 519 10.28 10.26 7.21
C SER A 519 11.54 11.05 7.59
N HIS A 520 12.17 11.72 6.62
CA HIS A 520 13.33 12.60 6.87
C HIS A 520 12.97 13.91 7.60
N LYS A 521 11.70 14.33 7.60
CA LYS A 521 11.22 15.53 8.30
C LYS A 521 10.50 15.19 9.61
N HIS A 522 9.83 14.05 9.66
CA HIS A 522 8.91 13.67 10.72
C HIS A 522 9.16 12.21 11.14
N ALA A 523 10.26 11.94 11.85
CA ALA A 523 10.70 10.58 12.20
C ALA A 523 9.72 9.80 13.10
N GLU A 524 8.84 10.49 13.84
CA GLU A 524 7.80 9.90 14.69
C GLU A 524 6.48 9.61 13.96
N LEU A 525 6.34 10.01 12.68
CA LEU A 525 5.09 9.90 11.93
C LEU A 525 4.82 8.45 11.51
N GLU A 526 3.68 7.88 11.91
CA GLU A 526 3.33 6.51 11.51
C GLU A 526 2.74 6.47 10.10
N ILE A 527 3.56 6.06 9.12
CA ILE A 527 3.16 5.87 7.71
C ILE A 527 3.11 4.37 7.37
N LYS A 528 1.91 3.83 7.11
CA LYS A 528 1.68 2.37 6.96
C LYS A 528 0.55 2.02 5.99
N SER A 529 0.48 0.75 5.63
CA SER A 529 -0.73 0.15 5.05
C SER A 529 -1.81 -0.06 6.13
N VAL A 530 -3.07 -0.19 5.71
CA VAL A 530 -4.21 -0.42 6.61
C VAL A 530 -3.99 -1.64 7.50
N ASP A 531 -3.60 -2.75 6.90
CA ASP A 531 -3.27 -4.03 7.55
C ASP A 531 -2.14 -3.85 8.58
N GLY A 532 -1.15 -2.99 8.30
CA GLY A 532 -0.08 -2.60 9.23
C GLY A 532 -0.50 -1.64 10.36
N PHE A 533 -1.71 -1.06 10.29
CA PHE A 533 -2.30 -0.15 11.28
C PHE A 533 -3.40 -0.80 12.13
N GLN A 534 -3.69 -2.09 11.91
CA GLN A 534 -4.67 -2.86 12.68
C GLN A 534 -4.38 -2.80 14.19
N GLY A 535 -5.44 -2.66 14.99
CA GLY A 535 -5.35 -2.52 16.45
C GLY A 535 -4.80 -1.19 16.97
N ARG A 536 -4.42 -0.23 16.11
CA ARG A 536 -3.99 1.13 16.48
C ARG A 536 -5.13 2.16 16.34
N GLU A 537 -4.87 3.38 16.78
CA GLU A 537 -5.70 4.60 16.66
C GLU A 537 -4.80 5.86 16.79
N LYS A 538 -5.26 7.02 16.29
CA LYS A 538 -4.57 8.33 16.37
C LYS A 538 -5.57 9.49 16.44
N GLU A 539 -5.14 10.65 16.93
CA GLU A 539 -6.00 11.84 17.01
C GLU A 539 -6.44 12.29 15.61
N ALA A 540 -5.48 12.39 14.68
CA ALA A 540 -5.72 12.64 13.26
C ALA A 540 -5.24 11.46 12.39
N VAL A 541 -6.02 11.10 11.36
CA VAL A 541 -5.64 10.10 10.36
C VAL A 541 -5.89 10.64 8.96
N VAL A 542 -4.85 10.58 8.11
CA VAL A 542 -4.92 10.93 6.70
C VAL A 542 -4.92 9.67 5.85
N LEU A 543 -5.97 9.46 5.04
CA LEU A 543 -6.11 8.36 4.10
C LEU A 543 -5.71 8.81 2.68
N SER A 544 -4.92 7.99 2.00
CA SER A 544 -4.61 8.13 0.56
C SER A 544 -5.16 6.92 -0.18
N LEU A 545 -6.12 7.15 -1.08
CA LEU A 545 -6.79 6.07 -1.84
C LEU A 545 -6.06 5.70 -3.14
N VAL A 546 -5.15 6.54 -3.63
CA VAL A 546 -4.18 6.30 -4.72
C VAL A 546 -4.79 6.19 -6.12
N ARG A 547 -5.94 5.53 -6.28
CA ARG A 547 -6.54 5.21 -7.58
C ARG A 547 -7.14 6.45 -8.21
N SER A 548 -6.51 6.89 -9.31
CA SER A 548 -7.03 7.89 -10.23
C SER A 548 -6.71 7.43 -11.64
N ASN A 549 -7.73 6.99 -12.40
CA ASN A 549 -7.56 6.48 -13.75
C ASN A 549 -8.82 6.64 -14.60
N ARG A 550 -8.63 6.86 -15.91
CA ARG A 550 -9.71 7.12 -16.89
C ARG A 550 -10.70 5.96 -17.13
N LYS A 551 -10.54 4.83 -16.44
CA LYS A 551 -11.44 3.67 -16.55
C LYS A 551 -12.39 3.54 -15.35
N GLY A 552 -12.17 4.27 -14.26
CA GLY A 552 -12.89 4.07 -13.00
C GLY A 552 -12.50 2.78 -12.23
N GLU A 553 -11.36 2.16 -12.55
CA GLU A 553 -10.93 0.91 -11.91
C GLU A 553 -10.44 1.16 -10.48
N VAL A 554 -11.21 0.79 -9.46
CA VAL A 554 -10.78 0.90 -8.04
C VAL A 554 -9.91 -0.27 -7.56
N GLY A 555 -10.09 -1.48 -8.11
CA GLY A 555 -9.29 -2.66 -7.76
C GLY A 555 -9.32 -3.01 -6.26
N PHE A 556 -8.16 -3.12 -5.62
CA PHE A 556 -7.97 -3.52 -4.22
C PHE A 556 -8.64 -2.59 -3.18
N LEU A 557 -9.13 -1.41 -3.59
CA LEU A 557 -9.98 -0.56 -2.74
C LEU A 557 -11.39 -1.14 -2.52
N ALA A 558 -11.85 -2.07 -3.37
CA ALA A 558 -13.18 -2.70 -3.32
C ALA A 558 -13.38 -3.69 -2.14
N GLU A 559 -12.45 -3.76 -1.19
CA GLU A 559 -12.62 -4.55 0.03
C GLU A 559 -13.10 -3.64 1.17
N ASP A 560 -14.42 -3.52 1.32
CA ASP A 560 -15.10 -2.64 2.28
C ASP A 560 -14.54 -2.76 3.72
N ARG A 561 -14.18 -3.97 4.14
CA ARG A 561 -13.58 -4.26 5.45
C ARG A 561 -12.27 -3.52 5.68
N ARG A 562 -11.46 -3.32 4.63
CA ARG A 562 -10.21 -2.54 4.68
C ARG A 562 -10.51 -1.05 4.80
N ILE A 563 -11.50 -0.53 4.07
CA ILE A 563 -11.92 0.88 4.18
C ILE A 563 -12.51 1.18 5.56
N ASN A 564 -13.39 0.31 6.08
CA ASN A 564 -13.91 0.37 7.45
C ASN A 564 -12.78 0.39 8.49
N VAL A 565 -11.78 -0.52 8.39
CA VAL A 565 -10.62 -0.46 9.28
C VAL A 565 -9.92 0.90 9.15
N ALA A 566 -9.61 1.36 7.93
CA ALA A 566 -8.87 2.61 7.70
C ALA A 566 -9.55 3.83 8.32
N VAL A 567 -10.84 4.04 8.03
CA VAL A 567 -11.67 5.14 8.57
C VAL A 567 -11.68 5.10 10.10
N THR A 568 -11.96 3.93 10.67
CA THR A 568 -12.15 3.77 12.13
C THR A 568 -10.83 3.73 12.94
N ARG A 569 -9.72 4.19 12.35
CA ARG A 569 -8.46 4.49 13.07
C ARG A 569 -8.41 5.93 13.60
N ALA A 570 -9.16 6.84 12.98
CA ALA A 570 -9.26 8.23 13.41
C ALA A 570 -9.94 8.34 14.78
N ARG A 571 -9.63 9.41 15.52
CA ARG A 571 -10.35 9.78 16.75
C ARG A 571 -11.11 11.09 16.60
N ARG A 572 -10.37 12.19 16.38
CA ARG A 572 -10.92 13.55 16.28
C ARG A 572 -11.10 14.01 14.84
N GLN A 573 -10.18 13.61 13.96
CA GLN A 573 -10.23 13.98 12.54
C GLN A 573 -9.87 12.81 11.62
N LEU A 574 -10.66 12.65 10.58
CA LEU A 574 -10.39 11.85 9.39
C LEU A 574 -10.23 12.79 8.19
N VAL A 575 -9.12 12.62 7.47
CA VAL A 575 -8.87 13.28 6.18
C VAL A 575 -8.81 12.21 5.10
N VAL A 576 -9.47 12.40 3.97
CA VAL A 576 -9.42 11.49 2.81
C VAL A 576 -8.93 12.25 1.59
N VAL A 577 -7.86 11.76 0.97
CA VAL A 577 -7.31 12.28 -0.29
C VAL A 577 -7.56 11.23 -1.38
N CYS A 578 -8.32 11.60 -2.42
CA CYS A 578 -8.71 10.69 -3.48
C CYS A 578 -9.27 11.40 -4.72
N ASP A 579 -9.31 10.70 -5.85
CA ASP A 579 -10.03 11.13 -7.05
C ASP A 579 -11.50 10.68 -6.99
N SER A 580 -12.44 11.60 -6.76
CA SER A 580 -13.85 11.27 -6.66
C SER A 580 -14.45 10.67 -7.94
N GLN A 581 -13.90 10.98 -9.13
CA GLN A 581 -14.38 10.41 -10.40
C GLN A 581 -13.98 8.94 -10.56
N THR A 582 -12.81 8.54 -10.04
CA THR A 582 -12.40 7.12 -10.03
C THR A 582 -13.07 6.37 -8.88
N VAL A 583 -13.12 6.96 -7.69
CA VAL A 583 -13.55 6.28 -6.45
C VAL A 583 -15.08 6.09 -6.36
N ARG A 584 -15.90 6.96 -6.96
CA ARG A 584 -17.38 6.82 -6.97
C ARG A 584 -17.92 5.66 -7.82
N ASN A 585 -17.08 4.94 -8.57
CA ASN A 585 -17.50 3.76 -9.37
C ASN A 585 -17.68 2.48 -8.53
N HIS A 586 -17.59 2.58 -7.20
CA HIS A 586 -17.80 1.47 -6.27
C HIS A 586 -18.71 1.92 -5.13
N ASP A 587 -19.87 1.30 -4.96
CA ASP A 587 -20.96 1.83 -4.13
C ASP A 587 -20.57 2.12 -2.67
N PHE A 588 -19.78 1.24 -2.04
CA PHE A 588 -19.31 1.46 -0.67
C PHE A 588 -18.36 2.67 -0.55
N LEU A 589 -17.50 2.88 -1.56
CA LEU A 589 -16.58 4.03 -1.60
C LEU A 589 -17.30 5.32 -1.96
N LYS A 590 -18.28 5.25 -2.87
CA LYS A 590 -19.22 6.33 -3.16
C LYS A 590 -19.94 6.77 -1.90
N SER A 591 -20.42 5.84 -1.05
CA SER A 591 -21.07 6.19 0.22
C SER A 591 -20.17 7.05 1.13
N LEU A 592 -18.86 6.77 1.17
CA LEU A 592 -17.90 7.52 1.97
C LEU A 592 -17.65 8.92 1.39
N VAL A 593 -17.43 9.01 0.07
CA VAL A 593 -17.21 10.29 -0.63
C VAL A 593 -18.46 11.19 -0.52
N ASP A 594 -19.65 10.63 -0.71
CA ASP A 594 -20.91 11.36 -0.65
C ASP A 594 -21.23 11.79 0.81
N TYR A 595 -21.07 10.90 1.80
CA TYR A 595 -21.22 11.24 3.23
C TYR A 595 -20.24 12.34 3.67
N MET A 596 -18.96 12.25 3.27
CA MET A 596 -17.98 13.31 3.58
C MET A 596 -18.24 14.61 2.81
N SER A 597 -19.00 14.58 1.71
CA SER A 597 -19.46 15.78 0.99
C SER A 597 -20.66 16.45 1.65
N GLU A 598 -21.46 15.71 2.43
CA GLU A 598 -22.64 16.23 3.14
C GLU A 598 -22.32 16.69 4.58
N HIS A 599 -21.47 15.96 5.29
CA HIS A 599 -21.20 16.18 6.72
C HIS A 599 -19.77 16.66 7.05
N GLY A 600 -18.90 16.78 6.04
CA GLY A 600 -17.52 17.25 6.17
C GLY A 600 -17.23 18.52 5.39
N GLU A 601 -15.98 18.95 5.44
CA GLU A 601 -15.47 19.99 4.54
C GLU A 601 -14.90 19.34 3.28
N VAL A 602 -15.15 19.92 2.11
CA VAL A 602 -14.59 19.47 0.81
C VAL A 602 -13.70 20.56 0.25
N ARG A 603 -12.44 20.20 -0.01
CA ARG A 603 -11.45 21.04 -0.72
C ARG A 603 -11.01 20.35 -2.00
N THR A 604 -10.65 21.10 -3.03
CA THR A 604 -10.02 20.56 -4.25
C THR A 604 -8.50 20.64 -4.18
N ALA A 605 -7.80 19.72 -4.81
CA ALA A 605 -6.33 19.73 -4.90
C ALA A 605 -5.76 21.03 -5.52
N PHE A 606 -6.54 21.79 -6.31
CA PHE A 606 -6.12 23.12 -6.79
C PHE A 606 -5.87 24.14 -5.67
N GLU A 607 -6.47 23.96 -4.48
CA GLU A 607 -6.22 24.81 -3.30
C GLU A 607 -4.86 24.53 -2.64
N TYR A 608 -4.32 23.32 -2.85
CA TYR A 608 -3.05 22.86 -2.29
C TYR A 608 -1.87 23.04 -3.24
N LEU A 609 -2.12 23.02 -4.56
CA LEU A 609 -1.07 22.93 -5.58
C LEU A 609 -1.09 24.16 -6.51
N GLU A 610 -0.29 25.18 -6.18
CA GLU A 610 -0.14 26.41 -6.98
C GLU A 610 0.26 26.12 -8.45
N ASP A 611 1.07 25.08 -8.67
CA ASP A 611 1.52 24.63 -10.00
C ASP A 611 0.43 23.88 -10.81
N CYS A 612 -0.71 23.49 -10.22
CA CYS A 612 -1.75 22.72 -10.91
C CYS A 612 -2.64 23.55 -11.86
N VAL A 613 -2.36 24.85 -12.06
CA VAL A 613 -3.05 25.65 -13.08
C VAL A 613 -2.68 25.14 -14.47
N ALA A 614 -3.54 24.27 -15.02
CA ALA A 614 -3.33 23.65 -16.31
C ALA A 614 -3.13 24.70 -17.42
N GLN A 615 -2.13 24.48 -18.27
CA GLN A 615 -1.75 25.34 -19.40
C GLN A 615 -2.87 25.55 -20.45
N ASN A 616 -4.01 24.86 -20.28
CA ASN A 616 -5.22 24.94 -21.10
C ASN A 616 -6.08 26.19 -20.85
N TYR A 617 -5.79 26.98 -19.81
CA TYR A 617 -6.56 28.20 -19.49
C TYR A 617 -5.95 29.52 -20.00
N ILE A 618 -4.82 29.48 -20.71
CA ILE A 618 -4.34 30.64 -21.47
C ILE A 618 -5.19 30.77 -22.75
N ARG A 619 -6.30 31.50 -22.67
CA ARG A 619 -7.03 31.98 -23.85
C ARG A 619 -6.17 33.01 -24.60
N ASP A 620 -6.18 32.95 -25.93
CA ASP A 620 -5.40 33.83 -26.79
C ASP A 620 -5.83 35.30 -26.72
N GLU A 621 -5.17 36.09 -25.88
CA GLU A 621 -5.24 37.56 -25.92
C GLU A 621 -4.36 38.19 -27.01
N LYS A 622 -3.60 37.38 -27.78
CA LYS A 622 -2.69 37.88 -28.83
C LYS A 622 -3.39 38.26 -30.14
N ASP A 623 -4.54 37.68 -30.45
CA ASP A 623 -5.28 37.95 -31.70
C ASP A 623 -6.04 39.29 -31.71
N LYS A 624 -6.01 40.06 -30.62
CA LYS A 624 -6.67 41.38 -30.54
C LYS A 624 -5.75 42.60 -30.78
N GLN A 625 -4.43 42.43 -30.94
CA GLN A 625 -3.52 43.57 -31.14
C GLN A 625 -2.98 43.77 -32.57
N ILE A 626 -3.24 42.85 -33.51
CA ILE A 626 -2.74 42.96 -34.90
C ILE A 626 -3.71 43.75 -35.80
N ASN A 627 -5.02 43.72 -35.53
CA ASN A 627 -6.07 44.31 -36.39
C ASN A 627 -6.33 45.82 -36.15
N SER A 628 -5.32 46.62 -35.84
CA SER A 628 -5.47 48.08 -35.62
C SER A 628 -4.40 48.97 -36.28
N LYS A 629 -3.61 48.44 -37.22
CA LYS A 629 -2.70 49.24 -38.08
C LYS A 629 -2.69 48.71 -39.51
N ASN A 630 -3.39 49.42 -40.40
CA ASN A 630 -3.16 49.60 -41.85
C ASN A 630 -4.47 49.84 -42.62
N ALA A 631 -4.97 51.08 -42.53
CA ALA A 631 -5.86 51.65 -43.54
C ALA A 631 -5.14 52.79 -44.26
N VAL A 632 -5.56 53.12 -45.49
CA VAL A 632 -5.04 54.20 -46.34
C VAL A 632 -3.61 53.98 -46.90
N SER A 633 -3.53 53.45 -48.12
CA SER A 633 -3.12 54.23 -49.31
C SER A 633 -3.08 53.37 -50.60
N THR A 634 -3.19 54.01 -51.76
CA THR A 634 -3.50 53.34 -53.05
C THR A 634 -2.53 53.75 -54.17
N LYS A 635 -1.87 52.80 -54.83
CA LYS A 635 -1.34 52.80 -56.23
C LYS A 635 -0.66 51.44 -56.51
N GLN A 636 -1.08 50.65 -57.50
CA GLN A 636 -0.83 50.71 -58.95
C GLN A 636 0.59 50.37 -59.43
N LYS A 637 0.69 49.26 -60.20
CA LYS A 637 1.65 49.00 -61.32
C LYS A 637 3.15 48.78 -60.91
N SER A 638 3.99 48.02 -61.61
CA SER A 638 3.84 47.20 -62.85
C SER A 638 5.07 46.29 -63.10
N LYS A 639 4.91 45.22 -63.94
CA LYS A 639 5.89 44.62 -64.91
C LYS A 639 7.30 44.15 -64.42
N ASN A 640 8.02 43.25 -65.09
CA ASN A 640 7.74 42.07 -65.95
C ASN A 640 9.09 41.34 -66.29
N GLN A 641 9.06 40.06 -66.70
CA GLN A 641 10.15 39.27 -67.36
C GLN A 641 11.41 38.91 -66.53
N GLY A 642 12.11 37.78 -66.76
CA GLY A 642 11.72 36.54 -67.48
C GLY A 642 12.87 35.67 -68.06
N LYS A 643 12.59 34.37 -68.33
CA LYS A 643 13.37 33.34 -69.09
C LYS A 643 14.67 32.82 -68.42
N LYS A 644 15.21 31.60 -68.68
CA LYS A 644 14.80 30.32 -69.36
C LYS A 644 15.38 29.15 -68.46
N THR A 645 15.41 27.83 -68.70
CA THR A 645 15.32 26.94 -69.89
C THR A 645 14.82 25.51 -69.53
N GLU A 646 14.54 24.72 -70.57
CA GLU A 646 14.49 23.25 -70.76
C GLU A 646 15.48 22.35 -69.94
N GLN A 647 15.33 21.01 -69.86
CA GLN A 647 14.83 20.07 -70.91
C GLN A 647 14.24 18.73 -70.38
N GLU A 648 13.08 18.34 -70.94
CA GLU A 648 12.57 16.98 -71.33
C GLU A 648 12.65 15.74 -70.39
N GLN A 649 11.92 14.62 -70.58
CA GLN A 649 11.21 14.06 -71.74
C GLN A 649 9.92 13.26 -71.36
N LYS A 650 9.19 12.64 -72.32
CA LYS A 650 7.83 12.05 -72.12
C LYS A 650 7.51 10.88 -73.08
N LYS A 651 6.43 10.12 -72.78
CA LYS A 651 5.74 9.04 -73.58
C LYS A 651 6.41 7.65 -73.53
N SER A 652 5.75 6.49 -73.66
CA SER A 652 4.32 6.04 -73.64
C SER A 652 4.29 4.47 -73.55
N ALA A 653 3.22 3.65 -73.67
CA ALA A 653 1.81 3.79 -74.08
C ALA A 653 0.93 2.59 -73.59
N ASN A 654 -0.41 2.72 -73.74
CA ASN A 654 -1.44 1.77 -74.25
C ASN A 654 -1.33 0.22 -74.08
N ASN A 655 -2.43 -0.59 -74.00
CA ASN A 655 -3.84 -0.38 -74.41
C ASN A 655 -4.82 -1.43 -73.77
N LYS A 656 -6.14 -1.10 -73.69
CA LYS A 656 -7.39 -1.93 -73.84
C LYS A 656 -7.51 -3.40 -73.31
N SER A 657 -8.69 -4.01 -73.07
CA SER A 657 -10.07 -3.61 -72.65
C SER A 657 -11.03 -4.83 -72.61
N ARG A 658 -12.02 -4.90 -71.68
CA ARG A 658 -13.10 -5.94 -71.54
C ARG A 658 -12.60 -7.35 -71.12
N GLY A 659 -13.39 -8.25 -70.50
CA GLY A 659 -14.72 -8.14 -69.85
C GLY A 659 -15.43 -9.50 -69.60
N LEU A 660 -16.29 -9.57 -68.56
CA LEU A 660 -17.32 -10.59 -68.21
C LEU A 660 -16.96 -11.99 -67.61
N ASN A 661 -17.52 -12.23 -66.42
CA ASN A 661 -18.30 -13.39 -65.92
C ASN A 661 -17.71 -14.75 -65.43
N GLN A 662 -18.31 -15.16 -64.29
CA GLN A 662 -18.81 -16.49 -63.85
C GLN A 662 -18.04 -17.40 -62.84
N SER A 663 -18.83 -17.80 -61.80
CA SER A 663 -18.81 -19.01 -60.93
C SER A 663 -17.62 -19.35 -60.01
N ASN A 664 -17.91 -19.38 -58.70
CA ASN A 664 -17.84 -20.49 -57.71
C ASN A 664 -16.77 -21.60 -57.88
N VAL A 665 -16.13 -22.17 -56.83
CA VAL A 665 -16.52 -22.36 -55.41
C VAL A 665 -15.34 -22.01 -54.45
N GLN A 666 -15.64 -21.88 -53.15
CA GLN A 666 -14.72 -21.55 -52.05
C GLN A 666 -13.67 -22.64 -51.74
N LEU A 667 -12.51 -22.22 -51.22
CA LEU A 667 -11.71 -22.98 -50.25
C LEU A 667 -10.99 -22.00 -49.28
N TYR A 668 -10.64 -22.45 -48.08
CA TYR A 668 -10.24 -21.60 -46.95
C TYR A 668 -8.80 -21.05 -47.04
N GLN A 669 -8.60 -19.77 -46.69
CA GLN A 669 -7.38 -19.30 -46.01
C GLN A 669 -7.54 -17.91 -45.34
N HIS A 670 -6.82 -17.69 -44.24
CA HIS A 670 -6.76 -16.40 -43.52
C HIS A 670 -5.92 -15.33 -44.25
N LYS A 671 -6.27 -14.04 -44.06
CA LYS A 671 -5.30 -12.94 -43.91
C LYS A 671 -5.93 -11.65 -43.34
N ASN A 672 -5.07 -10.82 -42.75
CA ASN A 672 -5.40 -9.61 -42.01
C ASN A 672 -6.08 -8.52 -42.86
N THR A 673 -6.86 -7.66 -42.21
CA THR A 673 -7.11 -6.27 -42.63
C THR A 673 -6.60 -5.31 -41.56
N ASN A 674 -6.02 -4.18 -41.98
CA ASN A 674 -5.44 -3.19 -41.08
C ASN A 674 -6.51 -2.18 -40.61
N SER A 675 -6.36 -1.66 -39.39
CA SER A 675 -7.03 -0.42 -38.99
C SER A 675 -6.38 0.78 -39.68
N HIS A 676 -7.22 1.68 -40.22
CA HIS A 676 -6.79 2.99 -40.72
C HIS A 676 -7.05 4.06 -39.67
N HIS A 677 -6.12 5.02 -39.54
CA HIS A 677 -6.48 6.35 -39.01
C HIS A 677 -7.27 7.12 -40.08
N PRO A 678 -8.38 7.79 -39.71
CA PRO A 678 -9.11 8.67 -40.62
C PRO A 678 -8.29 9.90 -41.01
N LYS A 679 -8.67 10.55 -42.10
CA LYS A 679 -8.10 11.82 -42.57
C LYS A 679 -9.10 12.96 -42.32
N PRO A 680 -8.69 14.25 -42.39
CA PRO A 680 -9.59 15.39 -42.15
C PRO A 680 -10.60 15.65 -43.29
N LYS A 681 -11.31 14.61 -43.72
CA LYS A 681 -12.50 14.63 -44.58
C LYS A 681 -13.65 13.78 -44.02
N ASP A 682 -13.36 12.92 -43.04
CA ASP A 682 -14.34 11.93 -42.56
C ASP A 682 -15.33 12.54 -41.54
N ALA A 683 -14.97 13.63 -40.86
CA ALA A 683 -15.78 14.30 -39.84
C ALA A 683 -17.12 14.87 -40.37
N ASP A 684 -17.14 15.47 -41.56
CA ASP A 684 -18.37 15.97 -42.19
C ASP A 684 -19.34 14.83 -42.54
N GLN A 685 -18.81 13.67 -42.93
CA GLN A 685 -19.64 12.48 -43.18
C GLN A 685 -20.27 11.98 -41.87
N THR A 686 -19.52 11.96 -40.77
CA THR A 686 -20.04 11.55 -39.46
C THR A 686 -21.18 12.45 -38.98
N GLN A 687 -21.05 13.78 -39.11
CA GLN A 687 -22.13 14.70 -38.73
C GLN A 687 -23.38 14.56 -39.60
N ASN A 688 -23.22 14.43 -40.92
CA ASN A 688 -24.36 14.24 -41.82
C ASN A 688 -25.10 12.92 -41.53
N LYS A 689 -24.38 11.85 -41.17
CA LYS A 689 -25.02 10.58 -40.79
C LYS A 689 -25.70 10.61 -39.43
N LYS A 690 -25.22 11.39 -38.44
CA LYS A 690 -25.97 11.62 -37.18
C LYS A 690 -27.29 12.36 -37.46
N LYS A 691 -27.33 13.28 -38.43
CA LYS A 691 -28.58 13.95 -38.86
C LYS A 691 -29.55 12.97 -39.55
N GLU A 692 -29.06 12.18 -40.50
CA GLU A 692 -29.85 11.18 -41.24
C GLU A 692 -30.54 10.18 -40.30
N ILE A 693 -29.81 9.63 -39.32
CA ILE A 693 -30.37 8.71 -38.31
C ILE A 693 -31.42 9.42 -37.44
N LYS A 694 -31.16 10.67 -37.00
CA LYS A 694 -32.11 11.44 -36.18
C LYS A 694 -33.39 11.78 -36.95
N GLU A 695 -33.31 12.03 -38.25
CA GLU A 695 -34.48 12.27 -39.11
C GLU A 695 -35.32 10.99 -39.31
N GLN A 696 -34.69 9.82 -39.44
CA GLN A 696 -35.40 8.53 -39.48
C GLN A 696 -36.17 8.24 -38.17
N LEU A 697 -35.57 8.54 -37.01
CA LEU A 697 -36.24 8.43 -35.70
C LEU A 697 -37.37 9.46 -35.53
N LEU A 698 -37.17 10.71 -35.96
CA LEU A 698 -38.21 11.75 -35.95
C LEU A 698 -39.40 11.39 -36.85
N ASN A 699 -39.17 10.77 -38.00
CA ASN A 699 -40.25 10.34 -38.89
C ASN A 699 -40.97 9.08 -38.35
N PHE A 700 -40.26 8.17 -37.68
CA PHE A 700 -40.89 7.06 -36.94
C PHE A 700 -41.80 7.55 -35.79
N LEU A 701 -41.44 8.64 -35.10
CA LEU A 701 -42.29 9.26 -34.09
C LEU A 701 -43.56 9.90 -34.68
N LYS A 702 -43.49 10.47 -35.89
CA LYS A 702 -44.64 11.09 -36.58
C LYS A 702 -45.70 10.09 -37.06
N ASP A 703 -45.34 8.86 -37.40
CA ASP A 703 -46.28 7.81 -37.84
C ASP A 703 -46.81 6.99 -36.64
N PRO A 704 -48.01 7.26 -36.08
CA PRO A 704 -48.54 6.53 -34.92
C PRO A 704 -48.82 5.05 -35.23
N ASN A 705 -49.10 4.72 -36.49
CA ASN A 705 -49.41 3.36 -36.95
C ASN A 705 -48.17 2.47 -37.07
N LYS A 706 -46.96 3.00 -36.81
CA LYS A 706 -45.69 2.27 -36.91
C LYS A 706 -45.16 1.97 -35.51
N THR A 707 -45.27 0.71 -35.11
CA THR A 707 -44.88 0.22 -33.77
C THR A 707 -43.37 0.02 -33.62
N GLU A 708 -42.68 -0.28 -34.72
CA GLU A 708 -41.26 -0.67 -34.74
C GLU A 708 -40.51 -0.08 -35.96
N LEU A 709 -39.25 0.28 -35.75
CA LEU A 709 -38.28 0.67 -36.79
C LEU A 709 -37.06 -0.24 -36.71
N GLN A 710 -36.70 -0.91 -37.81
CA GLN A 710 -35.51 -1.76 -37.89
C GLN A 710 -34.42 -1.12 -38.74
N PHE A 711 -33.22 -1.02 -38.18
CA PHE A 711 -32.00 -0.60 -38.86
C PHE A 711 -31.21 -1.83 -39.37
N PRO A 712 -30.64 -1.77 -40.60
CA PRO A 712 -29.99 -2.92 -41.22
C PRO A 712 -28.67 -3.32 -40.54
N SER A 713 -28.28 -4.58 -40.66
CA SER A 713 -27.01 -5.11 -40.10
C SER A 713 -25.75 -4.59 -40.79
N THR A 714 -25.88 -3.74 -41.81
CA THR A 714 -24.78 -3.08 -42.54
C THR A 714 -24.21 -1.86 -41.82
N LEU A 715 -24.83 -1.37 -40.75
CA LEU A 715 -24.32 -0.25 -39.94
C LEU A 715 -22.99 -0.60 -39.26
N ASN A 716 -22.01 0.29 -39.34
CA ASN A 716 -20.73 0.12 -38.64
C ASN A 716 -20.86 0.40 -37.13
N SER A 717 -19.84 0.04 -36.34
CA SER A 717 -19.87 0.14 -34.88
C SER A 717 -20.20 1.54 -34.34
N HIS A 718 -19.76 2.60 -35.01
CA HIS A 718 -20.05 3.99 -34.61
C HIS A 718 -21.47 4.40 -35.00
N GLU A 719 -21.97 3.97 -36.15
CA GLU A 719 -23.36 4.18 -36.57
C GLU A 719 -24.34 3.44 -35.64
N ARG A 720 -23.98 2.23 -35.20
CA ARG A 720 -24.75 1.46 -34.21
C ARG A 720 -24.81 2.16 -32.85
N MET A 721 -23.70 2.74 -32.41
CA MET A 721 -23.65 3.57 -31.19
C MET A 721 -24.59 4.78 -31.33
N LEU A 722 -24.52 5.51 -32.44
CA LEU A 722 -25.38 6.67 -32.72
C LEU A 722 -26.88 6.32 -32.76
N VAL A 723 -27.27 5.14 -33.25
CA VAL A 723 -28.69 4.71 -33.23
C VAL A 723 -29.17 4.49 -31.79
N HIS A 724 -28.36 3.87 -30.93
CA HIS A 724 -28.70 3.67 -29.53
C HIS A 724 -28.77 5.03 -28.78
N GLU A 725 -27.70 5.83 -28.86
CA GLU A 725 -27.60 7.19 -28.29
C GLU A 725 -28.78 8.09 -28.67
N LEU A 726 -29.15 8.14 -29.95
CA LEU A 726 -30.28 8.95 -30.44
C LEU A 726 -31.65 8.37 -30.09
N SER A 727 -31.78 7.06 -29.88
CA SER A 727 -33.04 6.46 -29.44
C SER A 727 -33.26 6.72 -27.95
N GLU A 728 -32.18 6.68 -27.15
CA GLU A 728 -32.16 7.02 -25.73
C GLU A 728 -32.46 8.52 -25.50
N GLU A 729 -31.81 9.43 -26.26
CA GLU A 729 -32.13 10.88 -26.31
C GLU A 729 -33.63 11.16 -26.57
N MET A 730 -34.35 10.22 -27.21
CA MET A 730 -35.73 10.37 -27.68
C MET A 730 -36.74 9.46 -26.95
N GLY A 731 -36.33 8.80 -25.87
CA GLY A 731 -37.21 7.99 -25.01
C GLY A 731 -37.75 6.71 -25.65
N LEU A 732 -37.07 6.18 -26.68
CA LEU A 732 -37.47 4.98 -27.41
C LEU A 732 -36.69 3.75 -26.92
N ARG A 733 -37.36 2.59 -26.82
CA ARG A 733 -36.70 1.32 -26.49
C ARG A 733 -35.86 0.86 -27.68
N HIS A 734 -34.63 0.41 -27.42
CA HIS A 734 -33.68 0.05 -28.48
C HIS A 734 -32.93 -1.26 -28.19
N GLU A 735 -33.05 -2.25 -29.08
CA GLU A 735 -32.43 -3.58 -28.91
C GLU A 735 -31.57 -3.98 -30.10
N SER A 736 -30.41 -4.59 -29.82
CA SER A 736 -29.53 -5.17 -30.84
C SER A 736 -29.86 -6.66 -31.06
N GLN A 737 -30.91 -6.96 -31.83
CA GLN A 737 -31.39 -8.34 -32.03
C GLN A 737 -30.68 -9.09 -33.17
N GLY A 738 -30.41 -10.39 -32.95
CA GLY A 738 -29.81 -11.32 -33.92
C GLY A 738 -28.29 -11.46 -33.82
N GLU A 739 -27.74 -12.56 -34.36
CA GLU A 739 -26.31 -12.89 -34.28
C GLU A 739 -25.56 -12.64 -35.60
N GLY A 740 -24.25 -12.43 -35.48
CA GLY A 740 -23.32 -12.31 -36.62
C GLY A 740 -23.78 -11.28 -37.66
N LYS A 741 -23.84 -11.70 -38.93
CA LYS A 741 -24.26 -10.85 -40.06
C LYS A 741 -25.76 -10.49 -40.06
N ASN A 742 -26.56 -11.12 -39.22
CA ASN A 742 -28.00 -10.89 -39.11
C ASN A 742 -28.37 -9.95 -37.95
N ARG A 743 -27.38 -9.45 -37.21
CA ARG A 743 -27.56 -8.53 -36.07
C ARG A 743 -28.05 -7.15 -36.53
N ARG A 744 -29.35 -6.88 -36.40
CA ARG A 744 -29.99 -5.58 -36.67
C ARG A 744 -29.99 -4.69 -35.41
N ILE A 745 -30.55 -3.48 -35.51
CA ILE A 745 -31.03 -2.73 -34.33
C ILE A 745 -32.53 -2.52 -34.53
N THR A 746 -33.30 -2.76 -33.48
CA THR A 746 -34.76 -2.65 -33.45
C THR A 746 -35.12 -1.55 -32.46
N VAL A 747 -35.89 -0.55 -32.90
CA VAL A 747 -36.32 0.59 -32.08
C VAL A 747 -37.85 0.59 -32.01
N SER A 748 -38.41 0.64 -30.81
CA SER A 748 -39.85 0.54 -30.55
C SER A 748 -40.34 1.56 -29.53
N ARG A 749 -41.63 1.89 -29.59
CA ARG A 749 -42.29 2.77 -28.63
C ARG A 749 -42.51 2.03 -27.30
N PRO A 750 -42.33 2.66 -26.13
CA PRO A 750 -42.75 2.05 -24.87
C PRO A 750 -44.28 1.83 -24.85
N PRO A 751 -44.78 0.74 -24.24
CA PRO A 751 -46.21 0.51 -24.11
C PRO A 751 -46.84 1.49 -23.11
N LEU A 752 -48.11 1.82 -23.34
CA LEU A 752 -48.96 2.49 -22.35
C LEU A 752 -49.49 1.44 -21.36
N GLU A 753 -49.33 1.68 -20.06
CA GLU A 753 -49.97 0.86 -19.03
C GLU A 753 -51.40 1.36 -18.74
N PRO A 754 -52.36 0.45 -18.46
CA PRO A 754 -53.74 0.82 -18.14
C PRO A 754 -53.93 1.19 -16.66
N ASP A 755 -55.02 1.90 -16.37
CA ASP A 755 -55.31 2.54 -15.08
C ASP A 755 -55.26 1.64 -13.84
N LYS A 756 -54.86 2.25 -12.72
CA LYS A 756 -55.32 1.88 -11.37
C LYS A 756 -55.82 3.11 -10.64
N SER A 757 -57.12 3.11 -10.36
CA SER A 757 -57.85 4.16 -9.66
C SER A 757 -57.53 4.21 -8.16
N VAL A 758 -57.32 5.42 -7.64
CA VAL A 758 -57.59 5.81 -6.24
C VAL A 758 -58.35 7.14 -6.29
N GLU A 759 -59.22 7.38 -5.31
CA GLU A 759 -60.36 8.29 -5.45
C GLU A 759 -60.01 9.80 -5.32
N HIS A 760 -60.86 10.64 -5.92
CA HIS A 760 -60.81 12.09 -5.78
C HIS A 760 -61.76 12.56 -4.67
N GLU A 761 -61.24 13.39 -3.75
CA GLU A 761 -62.03 14.48 -3.16
C GLU A 761 -61.39 15.83 -3.52
N GLN A 762 -62.22 16.86 -3.64
CA GLN A 762 -61.85 18.19 -4.15
C GLN A 762 -61.84 19.23 -3.01
N PRO A 763 -60.95 20.23 -3.05
CA PRO A 763 -61.14 21.49 -2.35
C PRO A 763 -61.74 22.55 -3.30
N ASP A 764 -62.97 22.99 -3.02
CA ASP A 764 -63.61 24.13 -3.71
C ASP A 764 -63.42 25.44 -2.92
N VAL A 765 -63.77 26.58 -3.51
CA VAL A 765 -63.37 27.93 -3.05
C VAL A 765 -64.36 28.53 -2.05
N THR A 766 -63.88 29.06 -0.91
CA THR A 766 -64.55 30.15 -0.17
C THR A 766 -63.56 30.90 0.74
N ALA A 767 -63.99 32.01 1.38
CA ALA A 767 -63.06 33.06 1.80
C ALA A 767 -63.41 33.79 3.13
N CYS A 768 -62.41 34.58 3.58
CA CYS A 768 -62.51 35.83 4.35
C CYS A 768 -62.34 35.83 5.88
N THR A 769 -61.92 37.00 6.38
CA THR A 769 -61.75 37.48 7.79
C THR A 769 -60.81 36.67 8.70
N ALA A 770 -59.69 37.15 9.27
CA ALA A 770 -59.20 38.46 9.72
C ALA A 770 -59.38 38.75 11.24
N ALA A 771 -58.26 38.72 11.97
CA ALA A 771 -58.07 39.30 13.30
C ALA A 771 -56.65 39.91 13.36
N LYS A 772 -56.39 40.84 14.30
CA LYS A 772 -55.15 41.63 14.42
C LYS A 772 -54.68 41.73 15.88
N LEU A 773 -53.51 42.37 16.03
CA LEU A 773 -52.89 43.00 17.21
C LEU A 773 -51.77 42.14 17.85
N GLN A 774 -50.49 42.54 17.68
CA GLN A 774 -49.64 43.41 18.56
C GLN A 774 -48.92 42.58 19.66
N ASP A 775 -47.70 42.85 20.16
CA ASP A 775 -46.51 43.68 19.82
C ASP A 775 -45.33 43.13 20.69
N GLU A 776 -44.03 43.48 20.60
CA GLU A 776 -43.29 44.47 19.80
C GLU A 776 -42.33 43.78 18.77
N LEU A 777 -41.00 44.00 18.59
CA LEU A 777 -39.90 44.80 19.21
C LEU A 777 -39.00 45.41 18.10
N GLN A 778 -38.28 46.50 18.40
CA GLN A 778 -37.62 47.34 17.38
C GLN A 778 -36.11 47.07 17.16
N LYS A 779 -35.67 47.43 15.93
CA LYS A 779 -34.31 47.87 15.50
C LYS A 779 -33.17 46.84 15.37
N GLY A 780 -32.86 46.54 14.10
CA GLY A 780 -31.52 46.20 13.59
C GLY A 780 -31.41 46.69 12.13
N PRO A 781 -30.26 47.20 11.65
CA PRO A 781 -30.18 47.89 10.37
C PRO A 781 -30.16 46.95 9.15
N SER A 782 -30.63 47.46 8.01
CA SER A 782 -30.62 46.77 6.71
C SER A 782 -29.19 46.44 6.24
N LYS A 783 -28.94 45.18 5.87
CA LYS A 783 -27.69 44.77 5.21
C LYS A 783 -27.61 45.40 3.82
N SER A 784 -26.63 46.29 3.62
CA SER A 784 -26.21 46.74 2.29
C SER A 784 -25.65 45.56 1.49
N ALA A 785 -25.97 45.47 0.20
CA ALA A 785 -25.31 44.52 -0.69
C ALA A 785 -23.81 44.85 -0.77
N VAL A 786 -22.96 43.86 -0.49
CA VAL A 786 -21.50 44.03 -0.52
C VAL A 786 -21.03 43.99 -1.96
N ASP A 787 -20.57 45.11 -2.50
CA ASP A 787 -19.93 45.14 -3.81
C ASP A 787 -18.55 44.46 -3.74
N LEU A 788 -18.45 43.31 -4.41
CA LEU A 788 -17.23 42.52 -4.48
C LEU A 788 -16.09 43.25 -5.20
N LYS A 789 -16.36 44.27 -6.04
CA LYS A 789 -15.31 45.05 -6.71
C LYS A 789 -14.57 45.98 -5.75
N SER A 790 -15.28 46.75 -4.93
CA SER A 790 -14.68 47.64 -3.93
C SER A 790 -13.82 46.86 -2.91
N LEU A 791 -14.30 45.69 -2.44
CA LEU A 791 -13.55 44.84 -1.52
C LEU A 791 -12.31 44.18 -2.18
N HIS A 792 -12.38 43.86 -3.48
CA HIS A 792 -11.22 43.43 -4.26
C HIS A 792 -10.19 44.56 -4.48
N LEU A 793 -10.66 45.79 -4.72
CA LEU A 793 -9.81 46.97 -4.88
C LEU A 793 -9.06 47.33 -3.59
N GLU A 794 -9.71 47.29 -2.41
CA GLU A 794 -9.02 47.44 -1.12
C GLU A 794 -7.94 46.37 -0.92
N ARG A 795 -8.23 45.11 -1.26
CA ARG A 795 -7.26 44.00 -1.13
C ARG A 795 -6.05 44.19 -2.05
N MET A 796 -6.27 44.67 -3.29
CA MET A 796 -5.21 45.03 -4.23
C MET A 796 -4.33 46.19 -3.74
N CYS A 797 -4.93 47.24 -3.16
CA CYS A 797 -4.16 48.37 -2.61
C CYS A 797 -3.27 47.92 -1.44
N ARG A 798 -3.80 47.12 -0.51
CA ARG A 798 -3.04 46.56 0.63
C ARG A 798 -1.90 45.62 0.21
N GLU A 799 -1.99 44.98 -0.95
CA GLU A 799 -0.85 44.24 -1.53
C GLU A 799 0.18 45.14 -2.22
N GLN A 800 -0.23 46.28 -2.78
CA GLN A 800 0.69 47.25 -3.35
C GLN A 800 1.49 47.95 -2.24
N GLU A 801 0.84 48.42 -1.18
CA GLU A 801 1.49 49.01 0.01
C GLU A 801 2.56 48.06 0.58
N LYS A 802 2.20 46.79 0.84
CA LYS A 802 3.15 45.75 1.31
C LYS A 802 4.25 45.38 0.33
N ARG A 803 4.11 45.70 -0.96
CA ARG A 803 5.17 45.56 -1.98
C ARG A 803 6.07 46.79 -2.05
N GLU A 804 5.60 47.95 -1.59
CA GLU A 804 6.40 49.18 -1.53
C GLU A 804 7.18 49.30 -0.22
N GLU A 805 6.60 48.89 0.92
CA GLU A 805 7.34 48.65 2.18
C GLU A 805 8.54 47.73 1.94
N LYS A 806 8.32 46.56 1.29
CA LYS A 806 9.37 45.60 0.94
C LYS A 806 10.35 46.09 -0.14
N LYS A 807 10.05 47.17 -0.87
CA LYS A 807 11.02 47.88 -1.71
C LYS A 807 11.87 48.83 -0.87
N GLN A 808 11.27 49.58 0.06
CA GLN A 808 11.98 50.49 0.96
C GLN A 808 12.92 49.74 1.91
N GLU A 809 12.51 48.58 2.45
CA GLU A 809 13.42 47.68 3.21
C GLU A 809 14.62 47.24 2.38
N LYS A 810 14.42 46.88 1.10
CA LYS A 810 15.50 46.51 0.18
C LYS A 810 16.40 47.68 -0.18
N LEU A 811 15.86 48.89 -0.27
CA LEU A 811 16.62 50.12 -0.54
C LEU A 811 17.50 50.49 0.66
N ASN A 812 16.95 50.42 1.88
CA ASN A 812 17.74 50.65 3.10
C ASN A 812 18.85 49.61 3.26
N ARG A 813 18.62 48.35 2.85
CA ARG A 813 19.67 47.31 2.82
C ARG A 813 20.77 47.55 1.79
N SER A 814 20.54 48.33 0.73
CA SER A 814 21.58 48.56 -0.31
C SER A 814 22.59 49.66 0.04
N ILE A 815 22.28 50.52 1.02
CA ILE A 815 23.16 51.63 1.43
C ILE A 815 24.38 51.15 2.22
N CYS A 816 24.25 50.04 2.97
CA CYS A 816 25.29 49.50 3.86
C CYS A 816 26.42 48.72 3.15
N VAL A 817 26.47 48.66 1.81
CA VAL A 817 27.51 47.94 1.05
C VAL A 817 28.17 48.89 0.04
N SER A 818 28.95 49.86 0.56
CA SER A 818 29.55 50.94 -0.23
C SER A 818 31.03 51.22 0.11
N PHE A 819 31.76 50.21 0.59
CA PHE A 819 33.22 50.26 0.79
C PHE A 819 33.93 49.00 0.27
N ILE A 820 35.26 49.12 0.09
CA ILE A 820 36.24 48.11 -0.36
C ILE A 820 36.30 47.86 -1.89
N GLY A 821 37.35 48.44 -2.50
CA GLY A 821 38.37 47.65 -3.21
C GLY A 821 38.11 47.22 -4.65
N ASN A 822 38.68 47.96 -5.61
CA ASN A 822 38.66 47.60 -7.03
C ASN A 822 40.01 46.94 -7.44
N THR A 823 40.03 45.61 -7.65
CA THR A 823 41.20 44.89 -8.20
C THR A 823 40.81 43.90 -9.30
N LYS A 824 41.51 43.96 -10.45
CA LYS A 824 41.23 43.16 -11.65
C LYS A 824 42.23 42.01 -11.80
N ILE A 825 41.76 40.77 -11.72
CA ILE A 825 42.51 39.56 -12.14
C ILE A 825 41.61 38.71 -13.06
N LYS A 826 42.13 38.21 -14.20
CA LYS A 826 41.38 37.53 -15.28
C LYS A 826 41.63 36.01 -15.34
N ALA A 827 41.45 35.32 -14.22
CA ALA A 827 41.58 33.86 -14.08
C ALA A 827 40.38 33.09 -14.68
N GLY A 828 40.55 31.79 -14.98
CA GLY A 828 39.47 30.85 -15.30
C GLY A 828 38.99 30.06 -14.06
N ALA A 829 37.90 29.29 -14.19
CA ALA A 829 37.29 28.57 -13.06
C ALA A 829 38.26 27.61 -12.34
N THR A 830 39.07 26.88 -13.11
CA THR A 830 40.12 25.98 -12.60
C THR A 830 41.22 26.73 -11.86
N ASP A 831 41.57 27.92 -12.36
CA ASP A 831 42.68 28.72 -11.85
C ASP A 831 42.28 29.43 -10.54
N ILE A 832 40.98 29.77 -10.39
CA ILE A 832 40.38 30.29 -9.15
C ILE A 832 40.35 29.20 -8.08
N ALA A 833 39.91 27.99 -8.43
CA ALA A 833 39.85 26.86 -7.51
C ALA A 833 41.25 26.36 -7.07
N ALA A 834 42.28 26.52 -7.91
CA ALA A 834 43.66 26.16 -7.59
C ALA A 834 44.44 27.27 -6.86
N GLY A 835 43.87 28.47 -6.71
CA GLY A 835 44.51 29.64 -6.11
C GLY A 835 44.10 29.92 -4.65
N ALA A 836 43.18 29.15 -4.08
CA ALA A 836 42.79 29.25 -2.68
C ALA A 836 43.62 28.28 -1.82
N MET A 837 44.17 28.77 -0.71
CA MET A 837 45.00 28.01 0.22
C MET A 837 44.15 27.51 1.41
N PRO A 838 44.51 26.38 2.05
CA PRO A 838 43.74 25.84 3.17
C PRO A 838 43.78 26.71 4.44
N ASP A 839 44.66 27.70 4.50
CA ASP A 839 44.80 28.67 5.59
C ASP A 839 44.02 29.98 5.36
N ASP A 840 43.29 30.11 4.24
CA ASP A 840 42.42 31.27 3.95
C ASP A 840 41.13 31.25 4.80
N ASP A 841 40.62 32.43 5.15
CA ASP A 841 39.44 32.60 6.01
C ASP A 841 38.16 31.97 5.41
N PHE A 842 37.25 31.49 6.26
CA PHE A 842 36.15 30.62 5.85
C PHE A 842 35.20 31.27 4.82
N ASP A 843 34.89 32.56 5.01
CA ASP A 843 34.10 33.33 4.05
C ASP A 843 34.87 33.62 2.75
N ALA A 844 36.20 33.69 2.77
CA ALA A 844 37.01 33.84 1.56
C ALA A 844 36.97 32.57 0.71
N LEU A 845 37.06 31.39 1.35
CA LEU A 845 36.90 30.09 0.70
C LEU A 845 35.51 29.92 0.07
N ILE A 846 34.43 30.29 0.78
CA ILE A 846 33.06 30.27 0.23
C ILE A 846 32.96 31.19 -1.00
N ASN A 847 33.48 32.42 -0.91
CA ASN A 847 33.47 33.35 -2.04
C ASN A 847 34.31 32.85 -3.23
N ALA A 848 35.40 32.13 -3.01
CA ALA A 848 36.19 31.50 -4.08
C ALA A 848 35.40 30.39 -4.81
N VAL A 849 34.70 29.53 -4.07
CA VAL A 849 33.86 28.45 -4.64
C VAL A 849 32.68 29.02 -5.42
N VAL A 850 31.91 29.95 -4.85
CA VAL A 850 30.77 30.61 -5.53
C VAL A 850 31.22 31.30 -6.82
N LYS A 851 32.43 31.88 -6.82
CA LYS A 851 33.02 32.53 -8.00
C LYS A 851 33.49 31.52 -9.06
N ALA A 852 33.99 30.36 -8.66
CA ALA A 852 34.35 29.28 -9.59
C ALA A 852 33.10 28.68 -10.28
N ASP A 853 32.04 28.38 -9.52
CA ASP A 853 30.78 27.83 -10.07
C ASP A 853 30.02 28.85 -10.96
N SER A 854 30.27 30.15 -10.80
CA SER A 854 29.71 31.20 -11.67
C SER A 854 30.26 31.19 -13.11
N ILE A 855 31.30 30.40 -13.40
CA ILE A 855 32.01 30.34 -14.68
C ILE A 855 31.89 28.93 -15.29
N CYS A 856 31.73 28.85 -16.61
CA CYS A 856 31.61 27.61 -17.37
C CYS A 856 32.72 26.59 -17.04
N GLY A 857 32.36 25.41 -16.55
CA GLY A 857 33.26 24.36 -16.07
C GLY A 857 34.11 23.63 -17.13
N PHE A 858 34.34 24.24 -18.29
CA PHE A 858 35.24 23.77 -19.34
C PHE A 858 36.58 24.50 -19.23
N VAL A 859 37.69 23.75 -19.17
CA VAL A 859 39.01 24.20 -18.66
C VAL A 859 39.57 25.49 -19.30
N LYS A 860 39.16 25.85 -20.52
CA LYS A 860 39.60 27.08 -21.21
C LYS A 860 38.50 28.10 -21.47
N CYS A 861 37.29 27.90 -20.94
CA CYS A 861 36.18 28.82 -21.09
C CYS A 861 36.14 29.86 -19.96
N LYS A 862 35.83 31.12 -20.30
CA LYS A 862 35.68 32.23 -19.34
C LYS A 862 34.29 32.89 -19.42
N ALA A 863 33.30 32.17 -19.97
CA ALA A 863 31.91 32.61 -20.02
C ALA A 863 31.23 32.42 -18.66
N SER A 864 30.48 33.43 -18.21
CA SER A 864 29.59 33.28 -17.05
C SER A 864 28.43 32.33 -17.39
N VAL A 865 28.03 31.54 -16.40
CA VAL A 865 26.89 30.60 -16.49
C VAL A 865 25.68 31.03 -15.66
N LEU A 866 25.79 32.10 -14.87
CA LEU A 866 24.75 32.58 -13.94
C LEU A 866 23.37 32.84 -14.57
N THR A 867 23.29 33.14 -15.87
CA THR A 867 22.03 33.47 -16.56
C THR A 867 21.68 32.55 -17.74
N LEU A 868 22.65 31.86 -18.33
CA LEU A 868 22.49 31.02 -19.53
C LEU A 868 23.32 29.72 -19.47
N GLY A 869 23.68 29.28 -18.27
CA GLY A 869 24.30 27.98 -18.02
C GLY A 869 23.31 26.83 -18.15
N GLN A 870 23.78 25.69 -18.66
CA GLN A 870 23.07 24.42 -18.55
C GLN A 870 23.90 23.41 -17.76
N LEU A 871 23.24 22.67 -16.87
CA LEU A 871 23.84 21.64 -16.04
C LEU A 871 23.98 20.34 -16.83
N CYS A 872 25.17 19.76 -16.90
CA CYS A 872 25.33 18.43 -17.47
C CYS A 872 24.95 17.34 -16.46
N LEU A 873 23.89 16.58 -16.76
CA LEU A 873 23.35 15.49 -15.93
C LEU A 873 24.31 14.30 -15.71
N TYR A 874 25.50 14.29 -16.33
CA TYR A 874 26.49 13.20 -16.24
C TYR A 874 27.74 13.53 -15.39
N CYS A 875 27.92 14.81 -15.04
CA CYS A 875 29.04 15.32 -14.22
C CYS A 875 28.64 16.46 -13.26
N ASN A 876 27.38 16.91 -13.29
CA ASN A 876 26.80 17.96 -12.44
C ASN A 876 27.57 19.29 -12.42
N ARG A 877 28.23 19.64 -13.53
CA ARG A 877 28.85 20.96 -13.74
C ARG A 877 28.02 21.80 -14.70
N GLN A 878 28.03 23.12 -14.50
CA GLN A 878 27.40 24.06 -15.41
C GLN A 878 28.34 24.44 -16.56
N TYR A 879 27.77 24.53 -17.75
CA TYR A 879 28.47 24.91 -18.97
C TYR A 879 27.66 25.96 -19.74
N CYS A 880 28.33 26.87 -20.44
CA CYS A 880 27.66 27.76 -21.37
C CYS A 880 27.15 26.99 -22.60
N LEU A 881 26.21 27.57 -23.35
CA LEU A 881 25.51 26.92 -24.46
C LEU A 881 26.44 26.34 -25.56
N SER A 882 27.67 26.82 -25.72
CA SER A 882 28.64 26.24 -26.66
C SER A 882 29.37 24.98 -26.16
N HIS A 883 29.38 24.72 -24.84
CA HIS A 883 30.12 23.61 -24.22
C HIS A 883 29.24 22.62 -23.44
N HIS A 884 27.93 22.88 -23.30
CA HIS A 884 26.98 22.03 -22.58
C HIS A 884 26.77 20.64 -23.20
N ILE A 885 27.12 20.46 -24.48
CA ILE A 885 26.97 19.20 -25.21
C ILE A 885 27.90 18.14 -24.56
N PRO A 886 27.40 16.96 -24.14
CA PRO A 886 28.18 15.95 -23.42
C PRO A 886 29.48 15.53 -24.12
N GLU A 887 29.46 15.40 -25.44
CA GLU A 887 30.64 15.10 -26.27
C GLU A 887 31.77 16.12 -26.12
N VAL A 888 31.45 17.41 -25.91
CA VAL A 888 32.43 18.50 -25.92
C VAL A 888 33.24 18.57 -24.63
N HIS A 889 32.65 18.17 -23.48
CA HIS A 889 33.32 18.17 -22.17
C HIS A 889 33.55 16.76 -21.60
N GLY A 890 33.56 15.72 -22.45
CA GLY A 890 34.00 14.36 -22.09
C GLY A 890 32.94 13.46 -21.44
N CYS A 891 31.67 13.87 -21.39
CA CYS A 891 30.56 13.04 -20.92
C CYS A 891 29.84 12.24 -22.02
N GLY A 892 30.21 12.44 -23.30
CA GLY A 892 29.54 11.85 -24.47
C GLY A 892 29.39 10.33 -24.42
N ASP A 893 30.35 9.58 -23.86
CA ASP A 893 30.25 8.12 -23.84
C ASP A 893 29.31 7.61 -22.73
N LYS A 894 29.13 8.36 -21.62
CA LYS A 894 28.05 8.12 -20.66
C LYS A 894 26.68 8.38 -21.31
N ALA A 895 26.56 9.47 -22.07
CA ALA A 895 25.33 9.81 -22.78
C ALA A 895 24.97 8.74 -23.84
N LYS A 896 25.94 8.31 -24.65
CA LYS A 896 25.74 7.22 -25.64
C LYS A 896 25.41 5.88 -24.97
N ALA A 897 25.99 5.57 -23.82
CA ALA A 897 25.64 4.36 -23.07
C ALA A 897 24.18 4.41 -22.57
N GLN A 898 23.75 5.53 -21.98
CA GLN A 898 22.36 5.69 -21.53
C GLN A 898 21.37 5.66 -22.72
N ALA A 899 21.70 6.32 -23.84
CA ALA A 899 20.89 6.28 -25.05
C ALA A 899 20.75 4.87 -25.63
N ARG A 900 21.84 4.08 -25.65
CA ARG A 900 21.80 2.66 -26.05
C ARG A 900 20.93 1.82 -25.11
N MET A 901 20.98 2.06 -23.80
CA MET A 901 20.11 1.39 -22.84
C MET A 901 18.63 1.73 -23.06
N ARG A 902 18.28 3.01 -23.28
CA ARG A 902 16.90 3.40 -23.63
C ARG A 902 16.42 2.74 -24.92
N ILE A 903 17.18 2.82 -26.01
CA ILE A 903 16.82 2.17 -27.28
C ILE A 903 16.63 0.66 -27.11
N SER A 904 17.43 0.00 -26.27
CA SER A 904 17.29 -1.42 -25.95
C SER A 904 16.12 -1.77 -25.01
N LYS A 905 15.51 -0.79 -24.33
CA LYS A 905 14.43 -0.98 -23.35
C LYS A 905 13.06 -0.48 -23.86
N GLU A 906 13.07 0.54 -24.71
CA GLU A 906 11.90 1.28 -25.20
C GLU A 906 11.64 1.02 -26.70
N GLY A 907 12.63 0.54 -27.47
CA GLY A 907 12.46 0.09 -28.87
C GLY A 907 12.22 1.18 -29.92
N VAL A 908 11.95 2.42 -29.53
CA VAL A 908 11.67 3.56 -30.41
C VAL A 908 12.98 4.15 -30.99
N LEU A 909 12.95 4.49 -32.28
CA LEU A 909 14.00 5.26 -32.96
C LEU A 909 13.45 6.64 -33.33
N TYR A 910 14.21 7.69 -33.02
CA TYR A 910 13.86 9.07 -33.36
C TYR A 910 14.32 9.44 -34.79
N ALA A 911 13.57 10.35 -35.42
CA ALA A 911 13.89 10.86 -36.76
C ALA A 911 15.29 11.50 -36.77
N GLY A 912 16.20 10.93 -37.56
CA GLY A 912 17.62 11.28 -37.59
C GLY A 912 18.54 10.06 -37.62
N SER A 913 18.10 8.91 -37.07
CA SER A 913 18.76 7.63 -37.35
C SER A 913 18.55 7.23 -38.81
N GLY A 914 19.62 6.84 -39.51
CA GLY A 914 19.56 6.34 -40.89
C GLY A 914 18.66 5.11 -41.05
N GLN A 915 18.30 4.79 -42.30
CA GLN A 915 17.42 3.65 -42.59
C GLN A 915 18.00 2.34 -42.04
N LYS A 916 17.12 1.48 -41.48
CA LYS A 916 17.51 0.15 -40.99
C LYS A 916 18.11 -0.68 -42.13
N ASP A 917 19.34 -1.16 -41.94
CA ASP A 917 19.88 -2.25 -42.75
C ASP A 917 18.90 -3.43 -42.72
N LYS A 918 18.52 -3.91 -43.90
CA LYS A 918 17.71 -5.12 -44.01
C LYS A 918 18.55 -6.30 -43.54
N SER A 919 18.06 -7.03 -42.55
CA SER A 919 18.73 -8.20 -41.98
C SER A 919 19.13 -9.17 -43.12
N ILE A 920 20.44 -9.40 -43.26
CA ILE A 920 20.99 -10.24 -44.33
C ILE A 920 20.33 -11.62 -44.27
N ASP A 921 19.81 -12.06 -45.43
CA ASP A 921 19.23 -13.39 -45.69
C ASP A 921 20.00 -14.50 -44.94
N PRO A 922 19.32 -15.35 -44.14
CA PRO A 922 19.97 -16.42 -43.37
C PRO A 922 20.92 -17.30 -44.19
N ASN A 923 20.59 -17.61 -45.45
CA ASN A 923 21.44 -18.42 -46.32
C ASN A 923 22.71 -17.65 -46.72
N LYS A 924 22.56 -16.35 -46.99
CA LYS A 924 23.67 -15.45 -47.33
C LYS A 924 24.57 -15.18 -46.11
N LYS A 925 23.98 -15.09 -44.91
CA LYS A 925 24.69 -15.03 -43.62
C LYS A 925 25.47 -16.33 -43.34
N ALA A 926 24.86 -17.50 -43.56
CA ALA A 926 25.52 -18.79 -43.40
C ALA A 926 26.67 -18.98 -44.40
N TYR A 927 26.50 -18.58 -45.67
CA TYR A 927 27.56 -18.56 -46.67
C TYR A 927 28.73 -17.65 -46.24
N LEU A 928 28.43 -16.43 -45.77
CA LEU A 928 29.46 -15.51 -45.27
C LEU A 928 30.17 -16.04 -44.02
N GLN A 929 29.48 -16.73 -43.10
CA GLN A 929 30.12 -17.39 -41.96
C GLN A 929 31.06 -18.52 -42.40
N ARG A 930 30.65 -19.39 -43.34
CA ARG A 930 31.55 -20.43 -43.90
C ARG A 930 32.78 -19.81 -44.57
N LYS A 931 32.59 -18.72 -45.32
CA LYS A 931 33.69 -17.99 -45.99
C LYS A 931 34.60 -17.24 -45.02
N LEU A 932 34.08 -16.81 -43.87
CA LEU A 932 34.86 -16.24 -42.77
C LEU A 932 35.68 -17.32 -42.06
N VAL A 933 35.09 -18.49 -41.74
CA VAL A 933 35.81 -19.63 -41.15
C VAL A 933 36.94 -20.09 -42.07
N SER A 934 36.66 -20.30 -43.36
CA SER A 934 37.70 -20.60 -44.37
C SER A 934 38.84 -19.58 -44.33
N LYS A 935 38.54 -18.27 -44.30
CA LYS A 935 39.58 -17.23 -44.20
C LYS A 935 40.33 -17.23 -42.87
N LEU A 936 39.71 -17.66 -41.78
CA LEU A 936 40.37 -17.78 -40.47
C LEU A 936 41.31 -18.99 -40.45
N ASP A 937 40.96 -20.10 -41.11
CA ASP A 937 41.84 -21.25 -41.32
C ASP A 937 42.98 -20.94 -42.32
N ASP A 938 42.72 -20.17 -43.38
CA ASP A 938 43.76 -19.62 -44.26
C ASP A 938 44.74 -18.72 -43.47
N MET A 939 44.22 -17.85 -42.60
CA MET A 939 45.06 -17.00 -41.74
C MET A 939 45.75 -17.76 -40.60
N ALA A 940 45.19 -18.89 -40.13
CA ALA A 940 45.82 -19.75 -39.13
C ALA A 940 46.95 -20.59 -39.74
N SER A 941 46.77 -21.09 -40.96
CA SER A 941 47.83 -21.78 -41.72
C SER A 941 48.96 -20.82 -42.13
N GLN A 942 48.65 -19.59 -42.56
CA GLN A 942 49.63 -18.52 -42.78
C GLN A 942 50.38 -18.08 -41.50
N ARG A 943 49.83 -18.34 -40.31
CA ARG A 943 50.53 -18.15 -39.03
C ARG A 943 51.41 -19.34 -38.65
N LYS A 944 51.06 -20.57 -39.07
CA LYS A 944 51.85 -21.78 -38.82
C LYS A 944 53.12 -21.85 -39.68
N THR A 945 53.12 -21.31 -40.90
CA THR A 945 54.34 -21.27 -41.75
C THR A 945 55.40 -20.35 -41.13
N LYS A 946 55.05 -19.13 -40.74
CA LYS A 946 55.96 -18.16 -40.10
C LYS A 946 56.52 -18.57 -38.72
N ALA A 947 56.11 -19.72 -38.18
CA ALA A 947 56.65 -20.28 -36.95
C ALA A 947 57.78 -21.30 -37.17
N LYS A 948 58.01 -21.78 -38.41
CA LYS A 948 59.13 -22.70 -38.72
C LYS A 948 60.38 -21.99 -39.25
N ASP A 949 60.23 -20.82 -39.87
CA ASP A 949 61.34 -20.06 -40.48
C ASP A 949 62.16 -19.23 -39.46
N ARG A 950 62.25 -19.68 -38.20
CA ARG A 950 62.91 -18.94 -37.10
C ARG A 950 63.81 -19.75 -36.16
N GLU A 951 64.08 -21.02 -36.48
CA GLU A 951 65.08 -21.85 -35.78
C GLU A 951 66.27 -22.26 -36.69
N LEU A 952 66.38 -21.71 -37.91
CA LEU A 952 67.44 -22.03 -38.87
C LEU A 952 68.04 -20.80 -39.58
N THR A 953 68.50 -19.80 -38.81
CA THR A 953 69.65 -18.95 -39.18
C THR A 953 70.16 -18.17 -37.97
N PHE A 954 71.49 -18.11 -37.85
CA PHE A 954 72.33 -17.44 -36.83
C PHE A 954 71.72 -16.23 -36.10
#